data_AF-A0ABD3ENY0-F1
#
_entry.id   AF-A0ABD3ENY0-F1
#
_cell.length_a   1.000
_cell.length_b   1.000
_cell.length_c   1.000
_cell.angle_alpha   90.00
_cell.angle_beta   90.00
_cell.angle_gamma   90.00
#
_symmetry.space_group_name_H-M   'P 1'
#
loop_
_entity.id
_entity.type
_entity.pdbx_description
1 polymer ?
#
loop_
_entity_poly.entity_id
_entity_poly.type
_entity_poly.pdbx_seq_one_letter_code
_entity_poly.pdbx_strand_id
1 'polypeptide(L)'
;MPRKRKFDCSVREAGESSRTRKSRRVSVSVDVVPAAALSLITYFDDGDCEYVCEYCSAFFWFAERNMRASRRDRPGYFHCCKSGAVRLPYPLYPPPSMKSLFEDLLGLKLMMLLMMAVRGPYVFKVSGQVSHWIGSICPPASEAPRFLQLYIYDTDNKVSNRLRFFGRSDQSSLSSDVVRVLSDTLRSCNEYVRLFKSASEMCGVSADCDFSVRLYSKIGDRRYDPPASGSLGAIVCGADTNASNYDIIVHKRDGPPHRVSKLHPSYMPLQYPLLFPFAEPGWSLDMRLHSLPEVKARNLTVNMYYSFYIHDRDCVYSLLLNGGRLFQQYLVDAYTCIEQSRLDFVNANQNIFRSEFVAGLYDALGKGDSSAHNIGKRVLLPSSFTGGPRYIYKHYQDALAICRVYGNPQYFITFTCNVKWPEISRHVERIGSTGAQNRPDIIARVFRIKVQQFLQFMKSDKTFGDIAAYLYTIEFQKRGLPHCHTLIWVTQPFKIQDAADIDTYIRAEIPDPSTDPALHKIVTDLMIHGPCGLARPTSPCMRDGRCSKSFPKMLECNSRFDKDGYVHYRRRDSMHHAIKSGVALDNRYVVPYNETLSRRFSAHINVEHCGWNMMIKYLFKYISKGADRVRFSISKSDSSPAADLDTTIPAMNEVKSFIDGRYICPHEAAWRILNFPIHERNPAVEVLAVHLENMQNVTFRENLRLQAIVRNPSFGKTTLTEWLARNKRDESGRDLTYVNYSSRYWWCKTAMSWLSRMRLQNPAIGRLAYIHPASGELFYLRILLSHQCGCRSFADIRTVGNVVHDTYRSACDSLGLLGDDREWLTAFVESSSWATSSELRVLFVHLLLFCEVSQPLVFWETQWKGMGDDIRLRLISQVSNPNCFINDDDVQQSVLFELEKLLNAATPSKSLSDFGLPLPLASALATVGNRLLLEETSYDRSALAADHCQSQPLLNFDQLKVYNCIITSYEANSQVLLFVYGHGGTGKTFLWRTIISFFRSMGKIVLAVAASGIASLLLPAGRTAHSHFKIPIDLTDESMCHAKKGTHLAELLMQTVLIIWDEAPMSDRRCFECLDRTLRDITDNSSQPFGGKSVLLGGDFRQTPPVKIKCSSSEIIDATLPRSYLWPHFRIFELHENMRLRSHIDSNILNENTAEFARWLLKIGDGVL
;
A
#
# COMPACT_ATOMS: atom_id res chain seq x y z
N MET A 1 -36.05 41.06 -32.77
CA MET A 1 -36.89 40.85 -33.97
C MET A 1 -36.86 39.37 -34.35
N PRO A 2 -38.01 38.70 -34.51
CA PRO A 2 -38.13 37.23 -34.43
C PRO A 2 -38.78 36.59 -35.66
N ARG A 3 -38.60 35.27 -35.87
CA ARG A 3 -39.62 34.40 -36.50
C ARG A 3 -39.60 33.05 -35.78
N LYS A 4 -40.34 32.91 -34.67
CA LYS A 4 -41.77 32.47 -34.56
C LYS A 4 -42.05 31.12 -35.20
N ARG A 5 -42.46 30.17 -34.35
CA ARG A 5 -43.64 29.27 -34.44
C ARG A 5 -43.68 28.50 -33.11
N LYS A 6 -44.30 28.98 -32.02
CA LYS A 6 -45.75 29.01 -31.67
C LYS A 6 -46.52 27.74 -32.06
N PHE A 7 -46.70 26.88 -31.05
CA PHE A 7 -47.90 26.20 -30.57
C PHE A 7 -49.21 26.33 -31.36
N ASP A 8 -49.86 25.17 -31.57
CA ASP A 8 -51.29 24.83 -31.38
C ASP A 8 -51.39 23.29 -31.53
N CYS A 9 -51.88 22.43 -30.64
CA CYS A 9 -52.95 22.42 -29.63
C CYS A 9 -54.38 22.27 -30.18
N SER A 10 -54.83 21.02 -30.40
CA SER A 10 -56.24 20.58 -30.34
C SER A 10 -56.29 19.04 -30.49
N VAL A 11 -56.45 18.27 -29.41
CA VAL A 11 -57.72 17.79 -28.82
C VAL A 11 -58.64 17.12 -29.85
N ARG A 12 -58.72 15.79 -29.82
CA ARG A 12 -59.95 15.05 -29.46
C ARG A 12 -59.68 13.54 -29.38
N GLU A 13 -60.12 12.99 -28.26
CA GLU A 13 -60.29 11.57 -27.97
C GLU A 13 -61.26 10.91 -28.95
N ALA A 14 -61.00 9.65 -29.30
CA ALA A 14 -61.88 8.52 -28.97
C ALA A 14 -61.44 7.25 -29.73
N GLY A 15 -61.42 6.12 -29.01
CA GLY A 15 -61.82 4.83 -29.60
C GLY A 15 -60.73 3.87 -30.06
N GLU A 16 -60.31 3.01 -29.13
CA GLU A 16 -59.84 1.63 -29.30
C GLU A 16 -59.73 1.02 -30.71
N SER A 17 -58.52 0.58 -31.09
CA SER A 17 -58.30 -0.82 -31.50
C SER A 17 -56.81 -1.16 -31.52
N SER A 18 -56.45 -2.21 -30.79
CA SER A 18 -55.09 -2.73 -30.66
C SER A 18 -54.67 -3.48 -31.94
N ARG A 19 -53.74 -2.90 -32.71
CA ARG A 19 -52.94 -3.65 -33.70
C ARG A 19 -51.47 -3.29 -33.57
N THR A 20 -50.74 -4.16 -32.87
CA THR A 20 -49.28 -4.15 -32.76
C THR A 20 -48.64 -4.49 -34.11
N ARG A 21 -47.99 -3.51 -34.74
CA ARG A 21 -47.16 -3.70 -35.93
C ARG A 21 -45.76 -4.21 -35.52
N LYS A 22 -45.50 -5.49 -35.79
CA LYS A 22 -44.19 -6.15 -35.65
C LYS A 22 -43.16 -5.53 -36.62
N SER A 23 -42.14 -4.87 -36.08
CA SER A 23 -40.90 -4.54 -36.80
C SER A 23 -39.96 -5.76 -36.74
N ARG A 24 -39.79 -6.45 -37.88
CA ARG A 24 -38.88 -7.59 -38.07
C ARG A 24 -37.43 -7.17 -37.77
N ARG A 25 -36.90 -7.58 -36.62
CA ARG A 25 -35.45 -7.75 -36.41
C ARG A 25 -35.01 -8.96 -37.22
N VAL A 26 -34.15 -8.77 -38.21
CA VAL A 26 -33.35 -9.86 -38.77
C VAL A 26 -32.36 -10.27 -37.67
N SER A 27 -32.72 -11.32 -36.93
CA SER A 27 -31.78 -12.14 -36.15
C SER A 27 -30.73 -12.67 -37.10
N VAL A 28 -29.45 -12.47 -36.79
CA VAL A 28 -28.43 -13.39 -37.28
C VAL A 28 -28.77 -14.70 -36.59
N SER A 29 -29.26 -15.67 -37.36
CA SER A 29 -29.24 -17.07 -36.98
C SER A 29 -27.80 -17.42 -36.69
N VAL A 30 -27.45 -17.47 -35.40
CA VAL A 30 -26.53 -18.51 -34.96
C VAL A 30 -27.32 -19.76 -35.24
N ASP A 31 -26.87 -20.58 -36.20
CA ASP A 31 -27.50 -21.87 -36.45
C ASP A 31 -27.61 -22.59 -35.12
N VAL A 32 -28.85 -22.73 -34.65
CA VAL A 32 -29.17 -23.57 -33.50
C VAL A 32 -28.96 -24.97 -34.03
N VAL A 33 -27.76 -25.48 -33.82
CA VAL A 33 -27.44 -26.87 -34.08
C VAL A 33 -28.46 -27.70 -33.27
N PRO A 34 -29.20 -28.62 -33.90
CA PRO A 34 -30.17 -29.44 -33.20
C PRO A 34 -29.49 -30.22 -32.07
N ALA A 35 -30.20 -30.41 -30.95
CA ALA A 35 -29.72 -31.06 -29.73
C ALA A 35 -29.18 -32.51 -29.94
N ALA A 36 -29.25 -33.05 -31.15
CA ALA A 36 -28.67 -34.32 -31.56
C ALA A 36 -27.20 -34.25 -32.04
N ALA A 37 -26.56 -33.07 -32.06
CA ALA A 37 -25.14 -32.92 -32.42
C ALA A 37 -24.22 -32.56 -31.22
N LEU A 38 -24.56 -33.05 -30.03
CA LEU A 38 -23.75 -32.90 -28.80
C LEU A 38 -22.45 -33.72 -28.80
N SER A 39 -22.06 -34.32 -29.93
CA SER A 39 -21.00 -35.32 -30.01
C SER A 39 -19.59 -34.81 -30.30
N LEU A 40 -19.30 -33.50 -30.45
CA LEU A 40 -17.92 -33.00 -30.58
C LEU A 40 -17.82 -31.51 -30.17
N ILE A 41 -17.80 -31.20 -28.86
CA ILE A 41 -17.38 -29.86 -28.40
C ILE A 41 -15.87 -29.74 -28.63
N THR A 42 -15.50 -29.19 -29.79
CA THR A 42 -14.14 -28.91 -30.21
C THR A 42 -13.66 -27.56 -29.67
N TYR A 43 -12.35 -27.32 -29.77
CA TYR A 43 -11.72 -26.04 -29.43
C TYR A 43 -12.42 -24.87 -30.16
N PHE A 44 -12.70 -23.78 -29.45
CA PHE A 44 -13.28 -22.59 -30.06
C PHE A 44 -12.20 -21.63 -30.53
N ASP A 45 -12.07 -21.55 -31.84
CA ASP A 45 -11.17 -20.63 -32.53
C ASP A 45 -11.83 -19.25 -32.66
N ASP A 46 -11.11 -18.21 -32.23
CA ASP A 46 -11.52 -16.80 -32.34
C ASP A 46 -11.30 -16.18 -33.73
N GLY A 47 -10.74 -16.97 -34.65
CA GLY A 47 -10.34 -16.51 -35.97
C GLY A 47 -9.05 -15.69 -35.94
N ASP A 48 -8.75 -15.07 -37.07
CA ASP A 48 -7.48 -14.39 -37.28
C ASP A 48 -7.53 -12.87 -37.05
N CYS A 49 -6.36 -12.30 -36.79
CA CYS A 49 -6.17 -10.88 -36.55
C CYS A 49 -6.13 -10.09 -37.87
N GLU A 50 -7.25 -10.07 -38.59
CA GLU A 50 -7.36 -9.56 -39.96
C GLU A 50 -8.20 -8.28 -40.06
N TYR A 51 -9.00 -7.96 -39.04
CA TYR A 51 -9.83 -6.75 -39.08
C TYR A 51 -8.96 -5.52 -38.88
N VAL A 52 -9.27 -4.46 -39.64
CA VAL A 52 -8.45 -3.25 -39.69
C VAL A 52 -9.23 -2.07 -39.13
N CYS A 53 -8.60 -1.31 -38.23
CA CYS A 53 -9.20 -0.10 -37.68
C CYS A 53 -9.31 1.00 -38.76
N GLU A 54 -10.52 1.50 -38.99
CA GLU A 54 -10.81 2.53 -40.01
C GLU A 54 -10.01 3.84 -39.87
N TYR A 55 -9.50 4.15 -38.67
CA TYR A 55 -8.84 5.43 -38.40
C TYR A 55 -7.30 5.37 -38.40
N CYS A 56 -6.71 4.22 -38.09
CA CYS A 56 -5.26 4.10 -37.90
C CYS A 56 -4.67 2.80 -38.45
N SER A 57 -5.46 2.05 -39.20
CA SER A 57 -5.11 0.79 -39.85
C SER A 57 -4.56 -0.31 -38.94
N ALA A 58 -4.81 -0.23 -37.62
CA ALA A 58 -4.36 -1.24 -36.67
C ALA A 58 -5.14 -2.55 -36.81
N PHE A 59 -4.43 -3.68 -36.80
CA PHE A 59 -5.04 -5.01 -36.85
C PHE A 59 -5.66 -5.40 -35.49
N PHE A 60 -6.85 -6.01 -35.54
CA PHE A 60 -7.55 -6.53 -34.38
C PHE A 60 -8.35 -7.79 -34.66
N TRP A 61 -8.60 -8.59 -33.62
CA TRP A 61 -9.50 -9.74 -33.70
C TRP A 61 -10.95 -9.27 -33.64
N PHE A 62 -11.86 -9.95 -34.34
CA PHE A 62 -13.28 -9.61 -34.32
C PHE A 62 -13.87 -9.53 -32.89
N ALA A 63 -13.39 -10.38 -31.99
CA ALA A 63 -13.81 -10.41 -30.59
C ALA A 63 -13.41 -9.16 -29.79
N GLU A 64 -12.39 -8.40 -30.22
CA GLU A 64 -11.97 -7.15 -29.58
C GLU A 64 -12.85 -5.94 -29.94
N ARG A 65 -13.83 -6.12 -30.85
CA ARG A 65 -14.68 -5.04 -31.31
C ARG A 65 -15.46 -4.39 -30.17
N ASN A 66 -15.62 -3.08 -30.24
CA ASN A 66 -16.48 -2.34 -29.34
C ASN A 66 -17.94 -2.58 -29.73
N MET A 67 -18.67 -3.39 -28.95
CA MET A 67 -20.07 -3.73 -29.22
C MET A 67 -21.00 -2.51 -29.33
N ARG A 68 -20.69 -1.37 -28.68
CA ARG A 68 -21.54 -0.17 -28.74
C ARG A 68 -21.30 0.68 -29.99
N ALA A 69 -20.09 0.67 -30.52
CA ALA A 69 -19.68 1.49 -31.67
C ALA A 69 -19.66 0.70 -32.99
N SER A 70 -19.69 -0.63 -32.93
CA SER A 70 -19.67 -1.50 -34.12
C SER A 70 -21.01 -1.49 -34.84
N ARG A 71 -20.98 -1.33 -36.16
CA ARG A 71 -22.12 -1.60 -37.06
C ARG A 71 -21.96 -3.01 -37.64
N ARG A 72 -23.04 -3.61 -38.15
CA ARG A 72 -23.02 -5.01 -38.66
C ARG A 72 -21.88 -5.28 -39.64
N ASP A 73 -21.58 -4.32 -40.51
CA ASP A 73 -20.57 -4.47 -41.57
C ASP A 73 -19.26 -3.70 -41.30
N ARG A 74 -19.16 -3.03 -40.13
CA ARG A 74 -18.01 -2.18 -39.76
C ARG A 74 -17.71 -2.31 -38.27
N PRO A 75 -16.84 -3.25 -37.87
CA PRO A 75 -16.46 -3.44 -36.48
C PRO A 75 -15.55 -2.30 -36.01
N GLY A 76 -15.95 -1.62 -34.93
CA GLY A 76 -15.18 -0.51 -34.37
C GLY A 76 -14.18 -0.98 -33.32
N TYR A 77 -12.94 -0.49 -33.38
CA TYR A 77 -11.89 -0.78 -32.39
C TYR A 77 -11.38 0.50 -31.71
N PHE A 78 -11.22 0.47 -30.38
CA PHE A 78 -10.95 1.68 -29.57
C PHE A 78 -9.59 1.67 -28.86
N HIS A 79 -8.96 0.50 -28.64
CA HIS A 79 -7.71 0.43 -27.87
C HIS A 79 -6.48 0.94 -28.64
N CYS A 80 -6.52 0.99 -29.97
CA CYS A 80 -5.44 1.53 -30.82
C CYS A 80 -5.38 3.07 -30.84
N CYS A 81 -6.44 3.76 -31.24
CA CYS A 81 -6.45 5.21 -31.53
C CYS A 81 -7.61 5.97 -30.88
N LYS A 82 -8.36 5.33 -29.97
CA LYS A 82 -9.54 5.91 -29.30
C LYS A 82 -10.59 6.42 -30.28
N SER A 83 -10.91 5.62 -31.31
CA SER A 83 -11.85 5.97 -32.39
C SER A 83 -11.45 7.25 -33.16
N GLY A 84 -10.17 7.35 -33.53
CA GLY A 84 -9.63 8.44 -34.35
C GLY A 84 -9.24 9.70 -33.59
N ALA A 85 -9.42 9.74 -32.27
CA ALA A 85 -9.00 10.87 -31.44
C ALA A 85 -7.47 10.99 -31.31
N VAL A 86 -6.74 9.88 -31.45
CA VAL A 86 -5.27 9.85 -31.47
C VAL A 86 -4.79 9.76 -32.92
N ARG A 87 -4.06 10.79 -33.38
CA ARG A 87 -3.40 10.82 -34.69
C ARG A 87 -1.91 11.08 -34.47
N LEU A 88 -1.09 10.08 -34.77
CA LEU A 88 0.36 10.10 -34.60
C LEU A 88 1.02 9.59 -35.88
N PRO A 89 2.25 10.06 -36.21
CA PRO A 89 2.99 9.55 -37.36
C PRO A 89 3.33 8.07 -37.17
N TYR A 90 3.30 7.32 -38.28
CA TYR A 90 3.73 5.92 -38.27
C TYR A 90 5.26 5.81 -38.16
N PRO A 91 5.78 4.70 -37.60
CA PRO A 91 7.22 4.43 -37.59
C PRO A 91 7.82 4.52 -39.00
N LEU A 92 9.02 5.09 -39.09
CA LEU A 92 9.77 5.14 -40.34
C LEU A 92 10.26 3.76 -40.74
N TYR A 93 10.37 3.52 -42.05
CA TYR A 93 10.87 2.26 -42.56
C TYR A 93 12.38 2.11 -42.23
N PRO A 94 12.81 1.03 -41.55
CA PRO A 94 14.19 0.92 -41.09
C PRO A 94 15.18 0.71 -42.25
N PRO A 95 16.47 1.06 -42.05
CA PRO A 95 17.50 0.78 -43.04
C PRO A 95 17.56 -0.72 -43.40
N PRO A 96 17.75 -1.11 -44.68
CA PRO A 96 17.74 -2.52 -45.11
C PRO A 96 18.74 -3.41 -44.36
N SER A 97 19.93 -2.87 -44.06
CA SER A 97 20.97 -3.55 -43.27
C SER A 97 20.49 -3.90 -41.86
N MET A 98 19.75 -3.00 -41.21
CA MET A 98 19.21 -3.22 -39.87
C MET A 98 18.01 -4.16 -39.93
N LYS A 99 17.16 -4.06 -40.96
CA LYS A 99 16.03 -4.96 -41.16
C LYS A 99 16.47 -6.42 -41.31
N SER A 100 17.43 -6.71 -42.20
CA SER A 100 17.98 -8.07 -42.38
C SER A 100 18.58 -8.60 -41.07
N LEU A 101 19.29 -7.78 -40.29
CA LEU A 101 19.85 -8.22 -39.00
C LEU A 101 18.79 -8.59 -37.94
N PHE A 102 17.61 -7.97 -37.99
CA PHE A 102 16.50 -8.32 -37.09
C PHE A 102 15.69 -9.53 -37.60
N GLU A 103 15.68 -9.78 -38.92
CA GLU A 103 15.04 -10.92 -39.57
C GLU A 103 15.92 -12.20 -39.50
N ASP A 104 17.24 -12.06 -39.67
CA ASP A 104 18.24 -13.14 -39.64
C ASP A 104 18.65 -13.51 -38.21
N LEU A 105 17.70 -14.00 -37.40
CA LEU A 105 17.90 -14.85 -36.20
C LEU A 105 19.01 -14.45 -35.18
N LEU A 106 19.46 -13.19 -35.17
CA LEU A 106 20.55 -12.67 -34.33
C LEU A 106 20.04 -11.88 -33.11
N GLY A 107 18.74 -11.96 -32.79
CA GLY A 107 18.14 -11.35 -31.60
C GLY A 107 18.76 -11.83 -30.28
N LEU A 108 19.40 -12.99 -30.26
CA LEU A 108 20.17 -13.51 -29.12
C LEU A 108 21.57 -12.89 -28.99
N LYS A 109 22.21 -12.50 -30.10
CA LYS A 109 23.55 -11.89 -30.08
C LYS A 109 23.49 -10.38 -29.90
N LEU A 110 22.52 -9.66 -30.49
CA LEU A 110 22.34 -8.22 -30.19
C LEU A 110 22.05 -7.95 -28.70
N MET A 111 21.54 -8.95 -27.97
CA MET A 111 21.26 -8.90 -26.53
C MET A 111 22.51 -8.70 -25.67
N MET A 112 23.66 -9.24 -26.09
CA MET A 112 24.91 -9.03 -25.37
C MET A 112 25.28 -7.54 -25.35
N LEU A 113 25.03 -6.80 -26.44
CA LEU A 113 25.49 -5.42 -26.64
C LEU A 113 25.01 -4.39 -25.58
N LEU A 114 23.98 -4.69 -24.78
CA LEU A 114 23.33 -3.73 -23.87
C LEU A 114 23.07 -4.22 -22.43
N MET A 115 23.27 -5.50 -22.05
CA MET A 115 23.01 -5.96 -20.67
C MET A 115 24.12 -6.82 -20.05
N MET A 116 24.64 -6.35 -18.91
CA MET A 116 25.23 -7.19 -17.88
C MET A 116 24.11 -7.96 -17.15
N ALA A 117 24.06 -9.30 -17.28
CA ALA A 117 23.81 -10.26 -16.19
C ALA A 117 23.10 -11.56 -16.63
N VAL A 118 23.79 -12.68 -16.35
CA VAL A 118 23.33 -13.87 -15.60
C VAL A 118 22.21 -14.75 -16.18
N ARG A 119 22.50 -16.06 -16.22
CA ARG A 119 21.56 -17.18 -16.42
C ARG A 119 20.42 -17.13 -15.38
N GLY A 120 19.34 -16.41 -15.70
CA GLY A 120 18.15 -16.28 -14.87
C GLY A 120 16.90 -15.97 -15.70
N PRO A 121 15.68 -16.15 -15.14
CA PRO A 121 14.41 -15.89 -15.83
C PRO A 121 14.20 -14.43 -16.21
N TYR A 122 13.37 -14.19 -17.24
CA TYR A 122 13.04 -12.88 -17.82
C TYR A 122 12.10 -12.05 -16.93
N VAL A 123 12.60 -11.49 -15.82
CA VAL A 123 11.80 -10.68 -14.89
C VAL A 123 12.51 -9.38 -14.59
N PHE A 124 11.88 -8.24 -14.90
CA PHE A 124 12.42 -6.94 -14.53
C PHE A 124 12.10 -6.63 -13.08
N LYS A 125 13.14 -6.32 -12.31
CA LYS A 125 13.04 -5.86 -10.93
C LYS A 125 13.18 -4.35 -10.94
N VAL A 126 12.13 -3.65 -10.50
CA VAL A 126 12.16 -2.19 -10.37
C VAL A 126 12.38 -1.84 -8.90
N SER A 127 13.33 -0.94 -8.67
CA SER A 127 13.69 -0.46 -7.35
C SER A 127 13.76 1.06 -7.40
N GLY A 128 12.80 1.73 -6.79
CA GLY A 128 12.68 3.19 -6.89
C GLY A 128 12.23 3.63 -8.29
N GLN A 129 12.48 4.91 -8.60
CA GLN A 129 12.06 5.52 -9.86
C GLN A 129 13.03 5.17 -11.00
N VAL A 130 12.50 4.63 -12.11
CA VAL A 130 13.29 4.41 -13.33
C VAL A 130 13.82 5.75 -13.83
N SER A 131 15.12 5.79 -14.10
CA SER A 131 15.85 7.01 -14.46
C SER A 131 16.88 6.67 -15.52
N HIS A 132 16.85 7.38 -16.65
CA HIS A 132 17.90 7.30 -17.66
C HIS A 132 18.95 8.34 -17.32
N TRP A 133 20.21 7.92 -17.30
CA TRP A 133 21.35 8.77 -16.96
C TRP A 133 22.23 8.95 -18.19
N ILE A 134 22.66 10.18 -18.43
CA ILE A 134 23.57 10.55 -19.52
C ILE A 134 24.88 11.08 -18.91
N GLY A 135 25.99 10.47 -19.28
CA GLY A 135 27.33 10.85 -18.81
C GLY A 135 28.04 11.81 -19.77
N SER A 136 29.27 12.22 -19.40
CA SER A 136 30.12 13.08 -20.22
C SER A 136 30.43 12.48 -21.60
N ILE A 137 30.76 13.36 -22.54
CA ILE A 137 31.11 13.01 -23.94
C ILE A 137 32.42 12.23 -23.98
N CYS A 138 33.43 12.66 -23.23
CA CYS A 138 34.72 11.98 -23.13
C CYS A 138 34.87 11.24 -21.77
N PRO A 139 35.52 10.07 -21.74
CA PRO A 139 35.86 9.41 -20.49
C PRO A 139 36.86 10.23 -19.65
N PRO A 140 36.84 10.12 -18.31
CA PRO A 140 37.91 10.60 -17.44
C PRO A 140 39.26 9.97 -17.80
N ALA A 141 40.37 10.68 -17.56
CA ALA A 141 41.72 10.24 -17.95
C ALA A 141 42.15 8.87 -17.37
N SER A 142 41.52 8.42 -16.30
CA SER A 142 41.79 7.15 -15.61
C SER A 142 40.76 6.04 -15.87
N GLU A 143 39.71 6.29 -16.67
CA GLU A 143 38.62 5.33 -16.89
C GLU A 143 38.46 4.93 -18.36
N ALA A 144 38.06 3.68 -18.59
CA ALA A 144 37.72 3.19 -19.93
C ALA A 144 36.36 3.77 -20.39
N PRO A 145 36.19 4.06 -21.70
CA PRO A 145 34.95 4.62 -22.24
C PRO A 145 33.74 3.68 -22.05
N ARG A 146 32.59 4.25 -21.69
CA ARG A 146 31.31 3.53 -21.49
C ARG A 146 30.14 4.23 -22.19
N PHE A 147 29.09 3.48 -22.49
CA PHE A 147 27.82 4.01 -23.05
C PHE A 147 28.02 4.88 -24.30
N LEU A 148 27.60 6.15 -24.27
CA LEU A 148 27.72 7.11 -25.37
C LEU A 148 29.18 7.40 -25.74
N GLN A 149 30.12 7.32 -24.78
CA GLN A 149 31.55 7.56 -25.00
C GLN A 149 32.13 6.56 -26.02
N LEU A 150 31.53 5.37 -26.18
CA LEU A 150 31.93 4.37 -27.18
C LEU A 150 31.58 4.77 -28.63
N TYR A 151 30.85 5.87 -28.84
CA TYR A 151 30.67 6.47 -30.17
C TYR A 151 31.75 7.51 -30.49
N ILE A 152 32.43 8.02 -29.45
CA ILE A 152 33.25 9.24 -29.42
C ILE A 152 34.75 8.90 -29.24
N TYR A 153 35.10 8.04 -28.28
CA TYR A 153 36.48 7.71 -27.92
C TYR A 153 37.08 6.59 -28.79
N ASP A 154 38.30 6.81 -29.31
CA ASP A 154 39.11 5.92 -30.16
C ASP A 154 38.38 5.44 -31.43
N THR A 155 38.61 6.13 -32.55
CA THR A 155 37.94 5.84 -33.82
C THR A 155 38.36 4.54 -34.49
N ASP A 156 39.56 4.08 -34.18
CA ASP A 156 40.23 3.04 -34.96
C ASP A 156 39.98 1.66 -34.32
N ASN A 157 39.77 1.59 -33.00
CA ASN A 157 39.46 0.33 -32.28
C ASN A 157 38.00 0.19 -31.81
N LYS A 158 37.04 0.92 -32.42
CA LYS A 158 35.63 0.97 -31.97
C LYS A 158 34.95 -0.39 -31.83
N VAL A 159 35.19 -1.31 -32.77
CA VAL A 159 34.57 -2.64 -32.74
C VAL A 159 35.20 -3.50 -31.64
N SER A 160 36.53 -3.46 -31.51
CA SER A 160 37.28 -4.15 -30.44
C SER A 160 36.89 -3.64 -29.04
N ASN A 161 36.73 -2.33 -28.86
CA ASN A 161 36.30 -1.73 -27.60
C ASN A 161 34.87 -2.13 -27.21
N ARG A 162 33.97 -2.28 -28.18
CA ARG A 162 32.60 -2.80 -27.95
C ARG A 162 32.61 -4.29 -27.61
N LEU A 163 33.44 -5.08 -28.30
CA LEU A 163 33.56 -6.52 -28.08
C LEU A 163 34.23 -6.87 -26.74
N ARG A 164 35.11 -5.99 -26.23
CA ARG A 164 35.85 -6.18 -24.97
C ARG A 164 34.96 -6.41 -23.74
N PHE A 165 33.74 -5.87 -23.74
CA PHE A 165 32.77 -6.08 -22.65
C PHE A 165 32.07 -7.46 -22.69
N PHE A 166 32.24 -8.25 -23.77
CA PHE A 166 31.57 -9.54 -23.98
C PHE A 166 32.48 -10.76 -23.80
N GLY A 167 33.79 -10.58 -23.65
CA GLY A 167 34.75 -11.68 -23.60
C GLY A 167 35.11 -12.13 -22.18
N ARG A 168 34.26 -12.92 -21.49
CA ARG A 168 34.68 -13.72 -20.30
C ARG A 168 33.89 -15.02 -20.02
N SER A 169 32.95 -15.46 -20.85
CA SER A 169 32.33 -16.79 -20.64
C SER A 169 31.99 -17.46 -21.95
N ASP A 170 32.54 -18.66 -22.14
CA ASP A 170 32.34 -19.53 -23.29
C ASP A 170 30.86 -19.65 -23.71
N GLN A 171 30.64 -19.66 -25.03
CA GLN A 171 29.38 -19.80 -25.77
C GLN A 171 28.66 -18.50 -26.20
N SER A 172 29.34 -17.66 -26.98
CA SER A 172 28.88 -17.16 -28.31
C SER A 172 29.65 -15.89 -28.68
N SER A 173 30.62 -15.99 -29.60
CA SER A 173 31.29 -14.82 -30.15
C SER A 173 30.27 -13.99 -30.97
N LEU A 174 30.07 -12.76 -30.54
CA LEU A 174 29.36 -11.73 -31.29
C LEU A 174 30.20 -11.42 -32.54
N SER A 175 29.61 -11.49 -33.74
CA SER A 175 30.36 -11.24 -34.97
C SER A 175 30.78 -9.77 -35.04
N SER A 176 32.09 -9.54 -35.24
CA SER A 176 32.67 -8.23 -35.48
C SER A 176 31.96 -7.50 -36.62
N ASP A 177 31.54 -8.23 -37.65
CA ASP A 177 30.82 -7.69 -38.81
C ASP A 177 29.44 -7.14 -38.45
N VAL A 178 28.71 -7.80 -37.55
CA VAL A 178 27.38 -7.32 -37.11
C VAL A 178 27.50 -6.01 -36.33
N VAL A 179 28.50 -5.91 -35.45
CA VAL A 179 28.76 -4.68 -34.68
C VAL A 179 29.17 -3.53 -35.61
N ARG A 180 29.99 -3.82 -36.62
CA ARG A 180 30.42 -2.86 -37.64
C ARG A 180 29.22 -2.35 -38.45
N VAL A 181 28.42 -3.25 -39.03
CA VAL A 181 27.23 -2.91 -39.83
C VAL A 181 26.23 -2.06 -39.03
N LEU A 182 25.93 -2.43 -37.78
CA LEU A 182 25.04 -1.64 -36.92
C LEU A 182 25.62 -0.27 -36.59
N SER A 183 26.91 -0.20 -36.31
CA SER A 183 27.59 1.07 -35.97
C SER A 183 27.62 2.02 -37.17
N ASP A 184 27.90 1.51 -38.36
CA ASP A 184 27.96 2.31 -39.59
C ASP A 184 26.56 2.74 -40.04
N THR A 185 25.56 1.86 -39.89
CA THR A 185 24.16 2.18 -40.16
C THR A 185 23.67 3.29 -39.22
N LEU A 186 23.90 3.17 -37.90
CA LEU A 186 23.50 4.22 -36.96
C LEU A 186 24.24 5.54 -37.20
N ARG A 187 25.52 5.52 -37.61
CA ARG A 187 26.21 6.76 -38.00
C ARG A 187 25.59 7.40 -39.23
N SER A 188 25.18 6.59 -40.18
CA SER A 188 24.65 7.08 -41.45
C SER A 188 23.23 7.59 -41.34
N CYS A 189 22.42 7.19 -40.35
CA CYS A 189 21.02 7.60 -40.27
C CYS A 189 20.55 8.19 -38.93
N ASN A 190 21.19 7.90 -37.79
CA ASN A 190 20.72 8.33 -36.48
C ASN A 190 21.18 9.75 -36.15
N GLU A 191 20.23 10.67 -35.95
CA GLU A 191 20.53 12.09 -35.70
C GLU A 191 21.31 12.31 -34.40
N TYR A 192 20.98 11.59 -33.31
CA TYR A 192 21.74 11.71 -32.06
C TYR A 192 23.19 11.25 -32.23
N VAL A 193 23.42 10.13 -32.95
CA VAL A 193 24.79 9.62 -33.18
C VAL A 193 25.60 10.63 -34.00
N ARG A 194 25.01 11.23 -35.05
CA ARG A 194 25.68 12.28 -35.84
C ARG A 194 25.97 13.53 -35.00
N LEU A 195 25.04 13.94 -34.15
CA LEU A 195 25.22 15.07 -33.24
C LEU A 195 26.37 14.84 -32.27
N PHE A 196 26.40 13.70 -31.58
CA PHE A 196 27.48 13.35 -30.65
C PHE A 196 28.83 13.20 -31.35
N LYS A 197 28.86 12.71 -32.61
CA LYS A 197 30.08 12.66 -33.42
C LYS A 197 30.59 14.05 -33.79
N SER A 198 29.71 14.93 -34.23
CA SER A 198 30.07 16.32 -34.57
C SER A 198 30.65 17.06 -33.36
N ALA A 199 30.04 16.84 -32.18
CA ALA A 199 30.57 17.33 -30.91
C ALA A 199 31.96 16.74 -30.58
N SER A 200 32.19 15.47 -30.90
CA SER A 200 33.50 14.81 -30.74
C SER A 200 34.58 15.36 -31.67
N GLU A 201 34.24 15.65 -32.93
CA GLU A 201 35.21 16.18 -33.91
C GLU A 201 35.67 17.57 -33.49
N MET A 202 34.78 18.37 -32.89
CA MET A 202 35.14 19.64 -32.25
C MET A 202 36.07 19.46 -31.03
N CYS A 203 36.02 18.34 -30.29
CA CYS A 203 37.00 18.05 -29.22
C CYS A 203 38.44 17.93 -29.73
N GLY A 204 38.61 17.37 -30.94
CA GLY A 204 39.93 17.02 -31.46
C GLY A 204 40.75 18.21 -31.92
N VAL A 205 40.11 19.36 -32.17
CA VAL A 205 40.71 20.55 -32.78
C VAL A 205 41.26 21.55 -31.74
N SER A 206 40.81 21.48 -30.48
CA SER A 206 41.34 22.33 -29.38
C SER A 206 41.31 21.62 -28.02
N ALA A 207 42.49 21.46 -27.42
CA ALA A 207 42.65 20.86 -26.09
C ALA A 207 41.97 21.70 -24.99
N ASP A 208 41.91 23.03 -25.16
CA ASP A 208 41.57 24.01 -24.10
C ASP A 208 40.16 24.61 -24.17
N CYS A 209 39.32 24.25 -25.14
CA CYS A 209 37.93 24.73 -25.18
C CYS A 209 36.97 23.80 -24.44
N ASP A 210 36.32 24.31 -23.39
CA ASP A 210 35.14 23.71 -22.74
C ASP A 210 33.89 23.97 -23.57
N PHE A 211 33.15 22.91 -23.88
CA PHE A 211 31.90 22.99 -24.65
C PHE A 211 30.82 22.08 -24.05
N SER A 212 29.56 22.44 -24.31
CA SER A 212 28.38 21.67 -23.88
C SER A 212 27.42 21.44 -25.05
N VAL A 213 26.86 20.23 -25.16
CA VAL A 213 25.77 19.88 -26.07
C VAL A 213 24.45 20.03 -25.32
N ARG A 214 23.58 20.92 -25.79
CA ARG A 214 22.27 21.19 -25.18
C ARG A 214 21.16 20.67 -26.07
N LEU A 215 20.29 19.77 -25.57
CA LEU A 215 19.09 19.29 -26.30
C LEU A 215 17.85 20.03 -25.78
N TYR A 216 17.00 20.50 -26.70
CA TYR A 216 15.79 21.27 -26.39
C TYR A 216 14.53 20.41 -26.49
N SER A 217 13.62 20.51 -25.51
CA SER A 217 12.22 20.12 -25.73
C SER A 217 11.38 21.22 -26.39
N LYS A 218 11.85 22.48 -26.32
CA LYS A 218 11.18 23.69 -26.80
C LYS A 218 12.16 24.63 -27.51
N ILE A 219 11.84 25.07 -28.73
CA ILE A 219 12.45 26.27 -29.33
C ILE A 219 11.35 27.33 -29.37
N GLY A 220 11.34 28.18 -28.35
CA GLY A 220 10.39 29.28 -28.21
C GLY A 220 11.07 30.61 -27.87
N ASP A 221 12.39 30.69 -28.00
CA ASP A 221 13.10 31.97 -27.87
C ASP A 221 13.13 32.64 -29.25
N ARG A 222 12.56 33.84 -29.37
CA ARG A 222 12.43 34.62 -30.62
C ARG A 222 13.78 35.01 -31.25
N ARG A 223 14.90 34.66 -30.60
CA ARG A 223 16.27 34.96 -31.04
C ARG A 223 16.90 33.89 -31.93
N TYR A 224 16.32 32.69 -32.02
CA TYR A 224 16.85 31.59 -32.83
C TYR A 224 15.74 30.98 -33.68
N ASP A 225 15.94 30.90 -35.00
CA ASP A 225 15.01 30.21 -35.89
C ASP A 225 14.94 28.72 -35.54
N PRO A 226 13.75 28.09 -35.61
CA PRO A 226 13.65 26.64 -35.48
C PRO A 226 14.47 25.99 -36.60
N PRO A 227 15.29 24.96 -36.29
CA PRO A 227 15.98 24.21 -37.31
C PRO A 227 14.91 23.51 -38.17
N ALA A 228 15.17 23.39 -39.47
CA ALA A 228 14.19 22.91 -40.46
C ALA A 228 13.49 21.61 -39.99
N SER A 229 12.21 21.43 -40.33
CA SER A 229 11.41 20.26 -39.93
C SER A 229 12.22 18.96 -40.02
N GLY A 230 12.45 18.31 -38.87
CA GLY A 230 13.28 17.11 -38.77
C GLY A 230 14.76 17.34 -38.48
N SER A 231 15.15 18.45 -37.86
CA SER A 231 16.52 18.62 -37.36
C SER A 231 16.53 18.90 -35.86
N LEU A 232 17.35 18.12 -35.16
CA LEU A 232 17.54 18.24 -33.73
C LEU A 232 18.28 19.55 -33.41
N GLY A 233 17.60 20.49 -32.75
CA GLY A 233 18.24 21.70 -32.24
C GLY A 233 19.25 21.33 -31.17
N ALA A 234 20.52 21.56 -31.43
CA ALA A 234 21.57 21.47 -30.43
C ALA A 234 22.51 22.65 -30.59
N ILE A 235 22.71 23.42 -29.53
CA ILE A 235 23.67 24.52 -29.53
C ILE A 235 24.93 24.02 -28.81
N VAL A 236 26.07 24.15 -29.50
CA VAL A 236 27.40 23.97 -28.91
C VAL A 236 27.91 25.34 -28.50
N CYS A 237 27.75 25.67 -27.22
CA CYS A 237 28.20 26.96 -26.64
C CYS A 237 29.51 26.77 -25.87
N GLY A 238 30.35 27.83 -25.87
CA GLY A 238 31.31 28.09 -24.80
C GLY A 238 30.59 28.40 -23.48
N ALA A 239 31.29 28.26 -22.35
CA ALA A 239 30.72 28.23 -21.00
C ALA A 239 29.89 29.48 -20.59
N ASP A 240 28.61 29.54 -20.99
CA ASP A 240 27.63 30.49 -20.44
C ASP A 240 26.73 29.81 -19.38
N THR A 241 26.73 30.39 -18.18
CA THR A 241 26.17 29.88 -16.91
C THR A 241 24.68 30.19 -16.65
N ASN A 242 23.98 30.87 -17.56
CA ASN A 242 22.56 31.17 -17.39
C ASN A 242 21.67 30.02 -17.90
N ALA A 243 21.49 28.99 -17.07
CA ALA A 243 20.94 27.68 -17.45
C ALA A 243 19.54 27.35 -16.90
N SER A 244 18.59 28.30 -16.87
CA SER A 244 17.26 28.04 -16.29
C SER A 244 16.22 27.42 -17.26
N ASN A 245 16.55 27.25 -18.55
CA ASN A 245 15.58 26.85 -19.60
C ASN A 245 15.97 25.58 -20.41
N TYR A 246 16.96 24.79 -19.97
CA TYR A 246 17.48 23.64 -20.76
C TYR A 246 17.14 22.28 -20.12
N ASP A 247 16.75 21.28 -20.93
CA ASP A 247 16.28 19.97 -20.43
C ASP A 247 17.36 18.87 -20.39
N ILE A 248 18.34 18.88 -21.30
CA ILE A 248 19.51 17.97 -21.27
C ILE A 248 20.75 18.76 -21.68
N ILE A 249 21.75 18.85 -20.81
CA ILE A 249 23.06 19.46 -21.07
C ILE A 249 24.13 18.39 -20.89
N VAL A 250 25.01 18.22 -21.87
CA VAL A 250 26.12 17.25 -21.84
C VAL A 250 27.44 17.98 -22.07
N HIS A 251 28.33 17.97 -21.09
CA HIS A 251 29.61 18.68 -21.14
C HIS A 251 30.75 17.79 -21.68
N LYS A 252 31.83 18.41 -22.20
CA LYS A 252 33.05 17.76 -22.72
C LYS A 252 33.67 16.81 -21.70
N ARG A 253 33.94 17.33 -20.49
CA ARG A 253 34.46 16.62 -19.31
C ARG A 253 33.76 17.23 -18.09
N ASP A 254 32.94 16.45 -17.40
CA ASP A 254 32.28 16.89 -16.15
C ASP A 254 32.04 15.68 -15.24
N GLY A 255 31.71 15.98 -13.97
CA GLY A 255 31.49 15.04 -12.88
C GLY A 255 30.31 14.05 -13.04
N PRO A 256 29.49 13.81 -12.00
CA PRO A 256 28.51 12.71 -11.99
C PRO A 256 27.46 12.82 -13.11
N PRO A 257 26.94 11.70 -13.65
CA PRO A 257 26.03 11.70 -14.78
C PRO A 257 24.72 12.46 -14.50
N HIS A 258 24.10 13.04 -15.53
CA HIS A 258 22.86 13.80 -15.43
C HIS A 258 21.63 12.94 -15.74
N ARG A 259 20.50 13.24 -15.11
CA ARG A 259 19.25 12.50 -15.30
C ARG A 259 18.43 13.08 -16.45
N VAL A 260 18.04 12.25 -17.42
CA VAL A 260 17.10 12.63 -18.47
C VAL A 260 15.67 12.54 -17.95
N SER A 261 14.89 13.61 -18.13
CA SER A 261 13.47 13.61 -17.77
C SER A 261 12.68 12.60 -18.63
N LYS A 262 11.89 11.74 -17.99
CA LYS A 262 10.97 10.79 -18.65
C LYS A 262 9.85 11.45 -19.48
N LEU A 263 9.60 12.74 -19.25
CA LEU A 263 8.63 13.53 -20.01
C LEU A 263 9.27 14.16 -21.26
N HIS A 264 10.60 14.02 -21.41
CA HIS A 264 11.35 14.53 -22.55
C HIS A 264 11.17 13.61 -23.77
N PRO A 265 10.98 14.15 -24.99
CA PRO A 265 10.81 13.35 -26.21
C PRO A 265 11.98 12.40 -26.48
N SER A 266 13.20 12.81 -26.17
CA SER A 266 14.42 12.00 -26.38
C SER A 266 14.60 10.84 -25.38
N TYR A 267 13.74 10.68 -24.37
CA TYR A 267 13.94 9.69 -23.29
C TYR A 267 14.03 8.24 -23.79
N MET A 268 13.09 7.80 -24.63
CA MET A 268 13.08 6.44 -25.20
C MET A 268 14.11 6.26 -26.34
N PRO A 269 14.23 7.19 -27.30
CA PRO A 269 15.21 7.07 -28.40
C PRO A 269 16.67 7.00 -27.93
N LEU A 270 17.05 7.75 -26.89
CA LEU A 270 18.41 7.71 -26.34
C LEU A 270 18.73 6.37 -25.64
N GLN A 271 17.73 5.73 -25.03
CA GLN A 271 17.89 4.43 -24.35
C GLN A 271 17.86 3.26 -25.34
N TYR A 272 17.06 3.37 -26.41
CA TYR A 272 16.79 2.31 -27.38
C TYR A 272 17.17 2.72 -28.82
N PRO A 273 18.43 3.10 -29.11
CA PRO A 273 18.84 3.58 -30.44
C PRO A 273 18.64 2.53 -31.55
N LEU A 274 18.62 1.24 -31.19
CA LEU A 274 18.35 0.14 -32.12
C LEU A 274 16.86 -0.05 -32.42
N LEU A 275 15.94 0.46 -31.59
CA LEU A 275 14.51 0.46 -31.88
C LEU A 275 14.06 1.77 -32.56
N PHE A 276 14.87 2.83 -32.44
CA PHE A 276 14.67 4.17 -33.01
C PHE A 276 15.86 4.57 -33.88
N PRO A 277 16.06 3.93 -35.05
CA PRO A 277 17.27 4.10 -35.86
C PRO A 277 17.44 5.53 -36.36
N PHE A 278 16.35 6.28 -36.55
CA PHE A 278 16.37 7.67 -37.02
C PHE A 278 16.23 8.69 -35.89
N ALA A 279 16.32 8.26 -34.62
CA ALA A 279 16.20 9.15 -33.47
C ALA A 279 14.81 9.83 -33.35
N GLU A 280 13.74 9.17 -33.79
CA GLU A 280 12.39 9.74 -33.83
C GLU A 280 11.94 10.24 -32.44
N PRO A 281 11.35 11.45 -32.33
CA PRO A 281 10.98 12.02 -31.04
C PRO A 281 9.85 11.21 -30.38
N GLY A 282 10.01 10.93 -29.09
CA GLY A 282 9.01 10.30 -28.23
C GLY A 282 7.87 11.23 -27.81
N TRP A 283 7.08 10.79 -26.83
CA TRP A 283 5.97 11.58 -26.28
C TRP A 283 6.42 12.91 -25.67
N SER A 284 5.60 13.95 -25.82
CA SER A 284 5.81 15.27 -25.22
C SER A 284 4.52 15.83 -24.59
N LEU A 285 4.66 16.74 -23.63
CA LEU A 285 3.55 17.42 -22.95
C LEU A 285 2.66 18.26 -23.90
N ASP A 286 3.18 18.63 -25.07
CA ASP A 286 2.50 19.50 -26.04
C ASP A 286 1.63 18.72 -27.04
N MET A 287 1.74 17.39 -27.08
CA MET A 287 0.88 16.57 -27.93
C MET A 287 -0.59 16.74 -27.53
N ARG A 288 -1.47 16.93 -28.53
CA ARG A 288 -2.91 17.12 -28.37
C ARG A 288 -3.69 16.03 -29.09
N LEU A 289 -4.86 15.70 -28.55
CA LEU A 289 -5.84 14.86 -29.23
C LEU A 289 -6.47 15.64 -30.39
N HIS A 290 -6.84 14.92 -31.44
CA HIS A 290 -7.59 15.48 -32.54
C HIS A 290 -9.04 15.75 -32.08
N SER A 291 -9.48 17.01 -32.12
CA SER A 291 -10.83 17.43 -31.76
C SER A 291 -11.51 18.17 -32.92
N LEU A 292 -12.85 18.06 -32.98
CA LEU A 292 -13.67 18.91 -33.86
C LEU A 292 -13.53 20.39 -33.43
N PRO A 293 -13.73 21.36 -34.36
CA PRO A 293 -13.49 22.78 -34.10
C PRO A 293 -14.20 23.37 -32.87
N GLU A 294 -15.31 22.76 -32.45
CA GLU A 294 -16.17 23.25 -31.36
C GLU A 294 -15.78 22.75 -29.95
N VAL A 295 -14.82 21.82 -29.82
CA VAL A 295 -14.45 21.20 -28.52
C VAL A 295 -13.04 21.60 -28.10
N LYS A 296 -12.88 22.09 -26.87
CA LYS A 296 -11.55 22.41 -26.28
C LYS A 296 -10.57 21.25 -26.48
N ALA A 297 -9.43 21.53 -27.12
CA ALA A 297 -8.37 20.57 -27.37
C ALA A 297 -7.89 19.94 -26.05
N ARG A 298 -7.92 18.60 -25.97
CA ARG A 298 -7.45 17.83 -24.81
C ARG A 298 -6.03 17.33 -25.05
N ASN A 299 -5.23 17.21 -24.00
CA ASN A 299 -3.86 16.71 -24.11
C ASN A 299 -3.84 15.21 -24.38
N LEU A 300 -2.89 14.78 -25.22
CA LEU A 300 -2.61 13.38 -25.48
C LEU A 300 -1.82 12.79 -24.31
N THR A 301 -2.38 11.78 -23.64
CA THR A 301 -1.73 11.17 -22.47
C THR A 301 -0.60 10.21 -22.86
N VAL A 302 0.41 10.07 -21.99
CA VAL A 302 1.52 9.10 -22.15
C VAL A 302 1.01 7.68 -22.44
N ASN A 303 -0.07 7.26 -21.76
CA ASN A 303 -0.67 5.95 -21.99
C ASN A 303 -1.27 5.80 -23.40
N MET A 304 -1.95 6.84 -23.92
CA MET A 304 -2.49 6.82 -25.28
C MET A 304 -1.37 6.74 -26.34
N TYR A 305 -0.25 7.42 -26.11
CA TYR A 305 0.93 7.36 -26.98
C TYR A 305 1.50 5.95 -27.09
N TYR A 306 1.83 5.32 -25.96
CA TYR A 306 2.39 3.97 -25.98
C TYR A 306 1.37 2.94 -26.48
N SER A 307 0.08 3.07 -26.11
CA SER A 307 -0.99 2.21 -26.61
C SER A 307 -1.08 2.27 -28.15
N PHE A 308 -0.82 3.42 -28.77
CA PHE A 308 -0.82 3.55 -30.23
C PHE A 308 0.33 2.73 -30.86
N TYR A 309 1.56 2.83 -30.38
CA TYR A 309 2.72 2.20 -31.04
C TYR A 309 2.85 0.68 -30.84
N ILE A 310 2.12 0.09 -29.88
CA ILE A 310 2.16 -1.37 -29.63
C ILE A 310 1.16 -2.19 -30.48
N HIS A 311 0.62 -1.62 -31.57
CA HIS A 311 -0.29 -2.32 -32.48
C HIS A 311 0.35 -2.50 -33.86
N ASP A 312 0.25 -3.71 -34.40
CA ASP A 312 0.55 -3.98 -35.82
C ASP A 312 -0.43 -3.21 -36.71
N ARG A 313 0.06 -2.69 -37.84
CA ARG A 313 -0.74 -1.89 -38.78
C ARG A 313 -0.51 -2.35 -40.20
N ASP A 314 -1.55 -2.20 -41.01
CA ASP A 314 -1.49 -2.53 -42.43
C ASP A 314 -0.45 -1.67 -43.15
N CYS A 315 0.34 -2.31 -44.02
CA CYS A 315 1.46 -1.72 -44.77
C CYS A 315 2.52 -0.96 -43.95
N VAL A 316 2.64 -1.17 -42.63
CA VAL A 316 3.62 -0.49 -41.77
C VAL A 316 4.53 -1.51 -41.08
N TYR A 317 5.82 -1.47 -41.38
CA TYR A 317 6.83 -2.27 -40.68
C TYR A 317 7.27 -1.56 -39.40
N SER A 318 7.22 -2.25 -38.26
CA SER A 318 7.61 -1.71 -36.95
C SER A 318 8.82 -2.47 -36.39
N LEU A 319 9.99 -1.82 -36.39
CA LEU A 319 11.18 -2.37 -35.75
C LEU A 319 10.97 -2.56 -34.23
N LEU A 320 10.14 -1.70 -33.62
CA LEU A 320 9.75 -1.80 -32.23
C LEU A 320 9.09 -3.15 -31.91
N LEU A 321 8.08 -3.56 -32.69
CA LEU A 321 7.33 -4.80 -32.45
C LEU A 321 8.15 -6.07 -32.75
N ASN A 322 9.11 -5.95 -33.66
CA ASN A 322 10.04 -7.02 -34.04
C ASN A 322 11.31 -7.06 -33.16
N GLY A 323 11.37 -6.23 -32.11
CA GLY A 323 12.54 -6.13 -31.23
C GLY A 323 12.76 -7.29 -30.25
N GLY A 324 11.86 -8.29 -30.22
CA GLY A 324 12.01 -9.48 -29.37
C GLY A 324 12.13 -9.17 -27.87
N ARG A 325 13.27 -9.51 -27.26
CA ARG A 325 13.54 -9.15 -25.85
C ARG A 325 13.70 -7.65 -25.62
N LEU A 326 14.22 -6.90 -26.59
CA LEU A 326 14.30 -5.44 -26.48
C LEU A 326 12.90 -4.82 -26.43
N PHE A 327 11.94 -5.37 -27.19
CA PHE A 327 10.54 -4.95 -27.12
C PHE A 327 9.92 -5.23 -25.75
N GLN A 328 10.17 -6.41 -25.19
CA GLN A 328 9.71 -6.75 -23.85
C GLN A 328 10.28 -5.82 -22.77
N GLN A 329 11.54 -5.38 -22.90
CA GLN A 329 12.14 -4.37 -22.00
C GLN A 329 11.49 -3.00 -22.20
N TYR A 330 11.35 -2.56 -23.45
CA TYR A 330 10.69 -1.31 -23.81
C TYR A 330 9.27 -1.22 -23.23
N LEU A 331 8.49 -2.32 -23.26
CA LEU A 331 7.14 -2.34 -22.68
C LEU A 331 7.15 -2.07 -21.17
N VAL A 332 8.10 -2.65 -20.43
CA VAL A 332 8.23 -2.41 -18.99
C VAL A 332 8.64 -0.97 -18.71
N ASP A 333 9.57 -0.41 -19.47
CA ASP A 333 9.97 0.99 -19.34
C ASP A 333 8.82 1.95 -19.73
N ALA A 334 8.05 1.63 -20.77
CA ALA A 334 6.87 2.40 -21.16
C ALA A 334 5.80 2.38 -20.06
N TYR A 335 5.52 1.21 -19.47
CA TYR A 335 4.56 1.10 -18.37
C TYR A 335 5.03 1.84 -17.11
N THR A 336 6.31 1.71 -16.74
CA THR A 336 6.86 2.45 -15.58
C THR A 336 6.82 3.96 -15.80
N CYS A 337 7.04 4.45 -17.02
CA CYS A 337 6.85 5.87 -17.38
C CYS A 337 5.40 6.32 -17.17
N ILE A 338 4.42 5.52 -17.63
CA ILE A 338 2.99 5.79 -17.44
C ILE A 338 2.63 5.80 -15.94
N GLU A 339 3.05 4.77 -15.20
CA GLU A 339 2.74 4.62 -13.78
C GLU A 339 3.34 5.78 -12.97
N GLN A 340 4.61 6.10 -13.20
CA GLN A 340 5.26 7.22 -12.54
C GLN A 340 4.65 8.56 -12.95
N SER A 341 4.24 8.77 -14.21
CA SER A 341 3.52 10.00 -14.61
C SER A 341 2.21 10.18 -13.84
N ARG A 342 1.48 9.09 -13.59
CA ARG A 342 0.27 9.11 -12.75
C ARG A 342 0.59 9.38 -11.28
N LEU A 343 1.67 8.82 -10.75
CA LEU A 343 2.12 9.06 -9.37
C LEU A 343 2.59 10.52 -9.18
N ASP A 344 3.33 11.07 -10.13
CA ASP A 344 3.74 12.47 -10.12
C ASP A 344 2.52 13.39 -10.18
N PHE A 345 1.49 13.04 -10.98
CA PHE A 345 0.22 13.77 -10.97
C PHE A 345 -0.44 13.70 -9.59
N VAL A 346 -0.50 12.53 -8.94
CA VAL A 346 -1.06 12.40 -7.60
C VAL A 346 -0.26 13.24 -6.59
N ASN A 347 1.07 13.25 -6.67
CA ASN A 347 1.95 14.06 -5.82
C ASN A 347 1.76 15.56 -6.06
N ALA A 348 1.75 16.02 -7.31
CA ALA A 348 1.59 17.42 -7.67
C ALA A 348 0.18 17.96 -7.36
N ASN A 349 -0.82 17.08 -7.26
CA ASN A 349 -2.22 17.46 -7.03
C ASN A 349 -2.72 17.09 -5.62
N GLN A 350 -1.82 16.91 -4.64
CA GLN A 350 -2.20 16.65 -3.24
C GLN A 350 -3.10 17.76 -2.65
N ASN A 351 -3.02 18.98 -3.17
CA ASN A 351 -3.86 20.13 -2.79
C ASN A 351 -5.35 19.96 -3.19
N ILE A 352 -5.67 18.99 -4.05
CA ILE A 352 -7.04 18.63 -4.45
C ILE A 352 -7.68 17.63 -3.48
N PHE A 353 -6.89 16.90 -2.68
CA PHE A 353 -7.34 15.75 -1.89
C PHE A 353 -7.51 16.03 -0.39
N ARG A 354 -7.65 17.29 0.03
CA ARG A 354 -7.99 17.63 1.42
C ARG A 354 -9.41 17.15 1.75
N SER A 355 -9.57 16.57 2.93
CA SER A 355 -10.83 16.02 3.42
C SER A 355 -11.03 16.44 4.88
N GLU A 356 -12.20 16.97 5.22
CA GLU A 356 -12.60 17.37 6.57
C GLU A 356 -14.06 17.02 6.84
N PHE A 357 -14.44 16.93 8.12
CA PHE A 357 -15.84 16.80 8.52
C PHE A 357 -16.62 18.11 8.36
N VAL A 358 -17.90 18.03 7.97
CA VAL A 358 -18.80 19.19 7.85
C VAL A 358 -18.88 19.99 9.16
N ALA A 359 -18.95 19.33 10.31
CA ALA A 359 -18.89 19.99 11.62
C ALA A 359 -17.59 20.81 11.80
N GLY A 360 -16.44 20.25 11.45
CA GLY A 360 -15.14 20.96 11.51
C GLY A 360 -15.08 22.18 10.60
N LEU A 361 -15.79 22.16 9.45
CA LEU A 361 -15.91 23.33 8.56
C LEU A 361 -16.82 24.42 9.14
N TYR A 362 -17.92 24.04 9.82
CA TYR A 362 -18.78 25.02 10.52
C TYR A 362 -18.10 25.61 11.75
N ASP A 363 -17.36 24.82 12.52
CA ASP A 363 -16.56 25.30 13.65
C ASP A 363 -15.48 26.28 13.22
N ALA A 364 -14.81 26.01 12.08
CA ALA A 364 -13.84 26.93 11.51
C ALA A 364 -14.48 28.25 11.05
N LEU A 365 -15.64 28.18 10.39
CA LEU A 365 -16.41 29.36 10.02
C LEU A 365 -16.89 30.15 11.26
N GLY A 366 -17.29 29.46 12.33
CA GLY A 366 -17.70 30.07 13.59
C GLY A 366 -16.55 30.75 14.35
N LYS A 367 -15.31 30.27 14.16
CA LYS A 367 -14.08 30.86 14.71
C LYS A 367 -13.49 31.99 13.85
N GLY A 368 -14.11 32.32 12.71
CA GLY A 368 -13.66 33.40 11.83
C GLY A 368 -12.59 33.01 10.81
N ASP A 369 -12.27 31.71 10.66
CA ASP A 369 -11.35 31.25 9.63
C ASP A 369 -12.01 31.37 8.24
N SER A 370 -11.30 32.01 7.30
CA SER A 370 -11.78 32.22 5.93
C SER A 370 -11.09 31.33 4.89
N SER A 371 -9.96 30.72 5.26
CA SER A 371 -9.08 29.96 4.37
C SER A 371 -9.13 28.45 4.63
N ALA A 372 -9.36 27.68 3.57
CA ALA A 372 -9.32 26.22 3.57
C ALA A 372 -7.89 25.64 3.65
N HIS A 373 -6.86 26.51 3.71
CA HIS A 373 -5.46 26.11 3.82
C HIS A 373 -5.12 25.47 5.19
N ASN A 374 -5.77 25.91 6.26
CA ASN A 374 -5.39 25.56 7.63
C ASN A 374 -6.10 24.30 8.16
N ILE A 375 -6.86 23.60 7.31
CA ILE A 375 -7.83 22.57 7.71
C ILE A 375 -7.67 21.31 6.82
N GLY A 376 -7.68 20.12 7.42
CA GLY A 376 -7.65 18.82 6.73
C GLY A 376 -6.29 18.12 6.66
N LYS A 377 -6.30 16.77 6.69
CA LYS A 377 -5.10 15.89 6.58
C LYS A 377 -4.61 15.75 5.12
N ARG A 378 -3.29 15.54 4.91
CA ARG A 378 -2.63 15.43 3.58
C ARG A 378 -1.89 14.10 3.34
N VAL A 379 -1.86 13.73 2.05
CA VAL A 379 -1.12 12.65 1.35
C VAL A 379 -1.65 11.21 1.49
N LEU A 380 -2.58 10.83 0.58
CA LEU A 380 -3.09 9.46 0.44
C LEU A 380 -3.09 9.00 -1.04
N LEU A 381 -2.71 7.75 -1.31
CA LEU A 381 -2.92 7.15 -2.62
C LEU A 381 -4.40 6.76 -2.77
N PRO A 382 -5.13 7.28 -3.77
CA PRO A 382 -6.58 7.05 -3.86
C PRO A 382 -6.91 5.59 -4.19
N SER A 383 -8.09 5.11 -3.78
CA SER A 383 -8.58 3.76 -4.10
C SER A 383 -8.84 3.53 -5.60
N SER A 384 -8.79 4.59 -6.42
CA SER A 384 -8.83 4.53 -7.88
C SER A 384 -7.48 4.18 -8.51
N PHE A 385 -6.38 4.25 -7.76
CA PHE A 385 -5.05 3.90 -8.27
C PHE A 385 -4.87 2.38 -8.33
N THR A 386 -4.95 1.83 -9.55
CA THR A 386 -4.93 0.39 -9.80
C THR A 386 -3.63 -0.28 -9.32
N GLY A 387 -3.76 -1.24 -8.40
CA GLY A 387 -2.64 -1.95 -7.77
C GLY A 387 -2.21 -1.37 -6.41
N GLY A 388 -2.69 -0.19 -6.03
CA GLY A 388 -2.41 0.42 -4.73
C GLY A 388 -3.07 -0.32 -3.56
N PRO A 389 -2.58 -0.16 -2.31
CA PRO A 389 -3.11 -0.87 -1.14
C PRO A 389 -4.62 -0.70 -0.95
N ARG A 390 -5.12 0.55 -1.09
CA ARG A 390 -6.56 0.85 -0.96
C ARG A 390 -7.40 0.30 -2.10
N TYR A 391 -6.83 0.19 -3.30
CA TYR A 391 -7.50 -0.44 -4.44
C TYR A 391 -7.70 -1.94 -4.15
N ILE A 392 -6.65 -2.62 -3.71
CA ILE A 392 -6.70 -4.05 -3.35
C ILE A 392 -7.68 -4.28 -2.20
N TYR A 393 -7.59 -3.49 -1.14
CA TYR A 393 -8.46 -3.61 0.03
C TYR A 393 -9.94 -3.34 -0.30
N LYS A 394 -10.21 -2.40 -1.20
CA LYS A 394 -11.56 -2.16 -1.73
C LYS A 394 -12.12 -3.40 -2.42
N HIS A 395 -11.35 -4.04 -3.30
CA HIS A 395 -11.81 -5.24 -4.01
C HIS A 395 -12.01 -6.43 -3.07
N TYR A 396 -11.18 -6.56 -2.03
CA TYR A 396 -11.38 -7.53 -0.94
C TYR A 396 -12.73 -7.32 -0.23
N GLN A 397 -13.03 -6.08 0.19
CA GLN A 397 -14.29 -5.76 0.85
C GLN A 397 -15.50 -5.94 -0.07
N ASP A 398 -15.37 -5.60 -1.36
CA ASP A 398 -16.44 -5.78 -2.34
C ASP A 398 -16.77 -7.27 -2.51
N ALA A 399 -15.77 -8.14 -2.43
CA ALA A 399 -15.96 -9.57 -2.54
C ALA A 399 -16.64 -10.18 -1.29
N LEU A 400 -16.30 -9.69 -0.09
CA LEU A 400 -17.03 -10.04 1.14
C LEU A 400 -18.51 -9.63 1.10
N ALA A 401 -18.83 -8.49 0.45
CA ALA A 401 -20.21 -8.06 0.29
C ALA A 401 -21.01 -9.00 -0.64
N ILE A 402 -20.38 -9.61 -1.64
CA ILE A 402 -21.00 -10.66 -2.46
C ILE A 402 -21.25 -11.91 -1.61
N CYS A 403 -20.27 -12.33 -0.80
CA CYS A 403 -20.46 -13.47 0.11
C CYS A 403 -21.61 -13.27 1.10
N ARG A 404 -21.79 -12.04 1.62
CA ARG A 404 -22.90 -11.73 2.53
C ARG A 404 -24.27 -11.99 1.89
N VAL A 405 -24.42 -11.75 0.59
CA VAL A 405 -25.71 -11.87 -0.12
C VAL A 405 -25.93 -13.29 -0.64
N TYR A 406 -24.90 -13.94 -1.19
CA TYR A 406 -25.05 -15.24 -1.86
C TYR A 406 -24.50 -16.43 -1.06
N GLY A 407 -23.90 -16.19 0.10
CA GLY A 407 -23.16 -17.20 0.88
C GLY A 407 -21.76 -17.46 0.31
N ASN A 408 -21.20 -18.63 0.59
CA ASN A 408 -19.87 -19.01 0.11
C ASN A 408 -19.88 -19.28 -1.41
N PRO A 409 -18.81 -18.88 -2.15
CA PRO A 409 -18.65 -19.30 -3.54
C PRO A 409 -18.50 -20.82 -3.59
N GLN A 410 -18.99 -21.47 -4.63
CA GLN A 410 -18.93 -22.94 -4.76
C GLN A 410 -17.74 -23.44 -5.55
N TYR A 411 -17.26 -22.67 -6.52
CA TYR A 411 -16.14 -23.06 -7.36
C TYR A 411 -15.05 -22.00 -7.33
N PHE A 412 -13.81 -22.48 -7.22
CA PHE A 412 -12.60 -21.72 -7.43
C PHE A 412 -11.91 -22.24 -8.69
N ILE A 413 -11.85 -21.38 -9.72
CA ILE A 413 -11.31 -21.74 -11.02
C ILE A 413 -10.07 -20.93 -11.31
N THR A 414 -9.03 -21.62 -11.76
CA THR A 414 -7.73 -21.05 -12.12
C THR A 414 -7.47 -21.32 -13.58
N PHE A 415 -7.43 -20.26 -14.39
CA PHE A 415 -7.29 -20.33 -15.85
C PHE A 415 -5.96 -19.68 -16.28
N THR A 416 -5.02 -20.51 -16.73
CA THR A 416 -3.72 -20.08 -17.24
C THR A 416 -3.77 -19.89 -18.75
N CYS A 417 -3.21 -18.80 -19.26
CA CYS A 417 -3.05 -18.58 -20.70
C CYS A 417 -2.24 -19.72 -21.35
N ASN A 418 -2.65 -20.15 -22.55
CA ASN A 418 -1.90 -21.11 -23.36
C ASN A 418 -1.26 -20.40 -24.57
N VAL A 419 0.08 -20.36 -24.61
CA VAL A 419 0.83 -19.75 -25.73
C VAL A 419 0.73 -20.52 -27.05
N LYS A 420 0.27 -21.78 -27.00
CA LYS A 420 0.09 -22.64 -28.18
C LYS A 420 -1.29 -22.50 -28.82
N TRP A 421 -2.10 -21.52 -28.39
CA TRP A 421 -3.38 -21.27 -29.03
C TRP A 421 -3.20 -20.92 -30.51
N PRO A 422 -4.04 -21.47 -31.42
CA PRO A 422 -3.92 -21.23 -32.86
C PRO A 422 -3.86 -19.74 -33.23
N GLU A 423 -4.60 -18.88 -32.54
CA GLU A 423 -4.62 -17.44 -32.81
C GLU A 423 -3.27 -16.78 -32.54
N ILE A 424 -2.53 -17.28 -31.54
CA ILE A 424 -1.18 -16.78 -31.22
C ILE A 424 -0.18 -17.36 -32.23
N SER A 425 -0.22 -18.68 -32.47
CA SER A 425 0.70 -19.36 -33.39
C SER A 425 0.59 -18.80 -34.81
N ARG A 426 -0.64 -18.70 -35.36
CA ARG A 426 -0.88 -18.15 -36.70
C ARG A 426 -0.45 -16.69 -36.81
N HIS A 427 -0.70 -15.86 -35.77
CA HIS A 427 -0.24 -14.47 -35.79
C HIS A 427 1.29 -14.37 -35.77
N VAL A 428 1.97 -15.18 -34.97
CA VAL A 428 3.44 -15.24 -34.87
C VAL A 428 4.06 -15.74 -36.17
N GLU A 429 3.48 -16.75 -36.80
CA GLU A 429 3.88 -17.27 -38.11
C GLU A 429 3.70 -16.23 -39.21
N ARG A 430 2.54 -15.55 -39.24
CA ARG A 430 2.24 -14.50 -40.23
C ARG A 430 3.26 -13.35 -40.23
N ILE A 431 3.77 -12.98 -39.05
CA ILE A 431 4.76 -11.90 -38.90
C ILE A 431 6.22 -12.39 -38.97
N GLY A 432 6.46 -13.71 -39.14
CA GLY A 432 7.81 -14.28 -39.18
C GLY A 432 8.59 -14.20 -37.86
N SER A 433 7.91 -14.18 -36.70
CA SER A 433 8.56 -14.04 -35.39
C SER A 433 9.05 -15.39 -34.83
N THR A 434 10.20 -15.38 -34.14
CA THR A 434 10.87 -16.58 -33.61
C THR A 434 10.22 -17.21 -32.37
N GLY A 435 9.12 -16.64 -31.85
CA GLY A 435 8.34 -17.25 -30.77
C GLY A 435 7.31 -16.32 -30.10
N ALA A 436 6.24 -16.91 -29.54
CA ALA A 436 5.12 -16.18 -28.93
C ALA A 436 5.55 -15.26 -27.76
N GLN A 437 6.57 -15.64 -26.99
CA GLN A 437 7.10 -14.86 -25.88
C GLN A 437 7.63 -13.48 -26.29
N ASN A 438 8.00 -13.30 -27.57
CA ASN A 438 8.46 -12.03 -28.12
C ASN A 438 7.31 -11.03 -28.33
N ARG A 439 6.05 -11.49 -28.28
CA ARG A 439 4.84 -10.68 -28.49
C ARG A 439 3.91 -10.73 -27.26
N PRO A 440 4.34 -10.19 -26.11
CA PRO A 440 3.52 -10.15 -24.89
C PRO A 440 2.23 -9.32 -25.06
N ASP A 441 2.20 -8.36 -25.99
CA ASP A 441 1.01 -7.60 -26.38
C ASP A 441 -0.08 -8.50 -27.00
N ILE A 442 0.32 -9.44 -27.87
CA ILE A 442 -0.57 -10.42 -28.49
C ILE A 442 -1.07 -11.43 -27.46
N ILE A 443 -0.18 -11.95 -26.62
CA ILE A 443 -0.57 -12.85 -25.52
C ILE A 443 -1.61 -12.18 -24.61
N ALA A 444 -1.40 -10.91 -24.23
CA ALA A 444 -2.34 -10.18 -23.38
C ALA A 444 -3.71 -9.98 -24.06
N ARG A 445 -3.73 -9.65 -25.36
CA ARG A 445 -4.97 -9.46 -26.14
C ARG A 445 -5.74 -10.77 -26.30
N VAL A 446 -5.09 -11.85 -26.74
CA VAL A 446 -5.75 -13.16 -26.90
C VAL A 446 -6.23 -13.69 -25.56
N PHE A 447 -5.43 -13.58 -24.50
CA PHE A 447 -5.88 -14.01 -23.17
C PHE A 447 -7.09 -13.21 -22.68
N ARG A 448 -7.14 -11.90 -22.94
CA ARG A 448 -8.29 -11.07 -22.61
C ARG A 448 -9.56 -11.56 -23.32
N ILE A 449 -9.47 -11.90 -24.61
CA ILE A 449 -10.57 -12.47 -25.39
C ILE A 449 -11.02 -13.79 -24.76
N LYS A 450 -10.10 -14.72 -24.50
CA LYS A 450 -10.41 -16.03 -23.92
C LYS A 450 -11.05 -15.91 -22.52
N VAL A 451 -10.63 -14.96 -21.69
CA VAL A 451 -11.27 -14.71 -20.37
C VAL A 451 -12.70 -14.19 -20.53
N GLN A 452 -12.95 -13.28 -21.48
CA GLN A 452 -14.31 -12.78 -21.74
C GLN A 452 -15.23 -13.88 -22.27
N GLN A 453 -14.72 -14.70 -23.18
CA GLN A 453 -15.44 -15.86 -23.68
C GLN A 453 -15.68 -16.91 -22.60
N PHE A 454 -14.70 -17.18 -21.75
CA PHE A 454 -14.83 -18.09 -20.62
C PHE A 454 -16.01 -17.72 -19.73
N LEU A 455 -16.14 -16.45 -19.36
CA LEU A 455 -17.27 -15.97 -18.55
C LEU A 455 -18.60 -16.02 -19.29
N GLN A 456 -18.61 -15.71 -20.60
CA GLN A 456 -19.83 -15.77 -21.39
C GLN A 456 -20.29 -17.21 -21.62
N PHE A 457 -19.34 -18.11 -21.91
CA PHE A 457 -19.57 -19.53 -22.12
C PHE A 457 -20.17 -20.17 -20.87
N MET A 458 -19.58 -19.93 -19.70
CA MET A 458 -20.11 -20.45 -18.43
C MET A 458 -21.57 -20.02 -18.17
N LYS A 459 -21.98 -18.84 -18.65
CA LYS A 459 -23.38 -18.38 -18.54
C LYS A 459 -24.31 -18.98 -19.59
N SER A 460 -23.84 -19.21 -20.81
CA SER A 460 -24.67 -19.70 -21.92
C SER A 460 -24.81 -21.22 -21.93
N ASP A 461 -23.70 -21.92 -21.68
CA ASP A 461 -23.60 -23.38 -21.68
C ASP A 461 -24.18 -23.99 -20.38
N LYS A 462 -24.29 -23.18 -19.32
CA LYS A 462 -24.71 -23.60 -17.98
C LYS A 462 -23.86 -24.77 -17.46
N THR A 463 -22.55 -24.71 -17.69
CA THR A 463 -21.58 -25.76 -17.31
C THR A 463 -21.65 -26.15 -15.82
N PHE A 464 -21.97 -25.18 -14.95
CA PHE A 464 -22.20 -25.38 -13.51
C PHE A 464 -23.64 -25.05 -13.10
N GLY A 465 -24.58 -25.07 -14.05
CA GLY A 465 -25.93 -24.54 -13.88
C GLY A 465 -26.02 -23.02 -14.00
N ASP A 466 -27.07 -22.44 -13.42
CA ASP A 466 -27.31 -20.99 -13.47
C ASP A 466 -26.40 -20.24 -12.49
N ILE A 467 -25.58 -19.32 -13.02
CA ILE A 467 -24.63 -18.52 -12.24
C ILE A 467 -25.33 -17.32 -11.60
N ALA A 468 -25.33 -17.26 -10.27
CA ALA A 468 -25.88 -16.16 -9.49
C ALA A 468 -24.91 -14.98 -9.40
N ALA A 469 -23.62 -15.25 -9.18
CA ALA A 469 -22.56 -14.25 -9.10
C ALA A 469 -21.22 -14.82 -9.56
N TYR A 470 -20.32 -13.95 -10.02
CA TYR A 470 -18.93 -14.30 -10.27
C TYR A 470 -18.01 -13.13 -9.93
N LEU A 471 -16.77 -13.45 -9.61
CA LEU A 471 -15.71 -12.49 -9.40
C LEU A 471 -14.41 -13.07 -9.91
N TYR A 472 -13.62 -12.30 -10.66
CA TYR A 472 -12.30 -12.75 -11.08
C TYR A 472 -11.22 -11.69 -10.89
N THR A 473 -9.98 -12.18 -10.79
CA THR A 473 -8.75 -11.39 -10.67
C THR A 473 -7.68 -11.94 -11.60
N ILE A 474 -7.03 -11.06 -12.37
CA ILE A 474 -5.86 -11.42 -13.18
C ILE A 474 -4.58 -11.27 -12.35
N GLU A 475 -3.81 -12.35 -12.25
CA GLU A 475 -2.50 -12.40 -11.61
C GLU A 475 -1.40 -12.58 -12.67
N PHE A 476 -0.27 -11.89 -12.46
CA PHE A 476 0.95 -12.03 -13.25
C PHE A 476 2.06 -12.58 -12.34
N GLN A 477 2.35 -13.86 -12.44
CA GLN A 477 3.38 -14.50 -11.61
C GLN A 477 4.79 -14.22 -12.18
N LYS A 478 5.84 -14.25 -11.33
CA LYS A 478 7.24 -13.88 -11.69
C LYS A 478 7.72 -14.41 -13.05
N ARG A 479 7.35 -15.63 -13.43
CA ARG A 479 7.72 -16.26 -14.72
C ARG A 479 6.49 -16.72 -15.53
N GLY A 480 5.29 -16.40 -15.06
CA GLY A 480 4.05 -17.01 -15.51
C GLY A 480 3.36 -16.20 -16.60
N LEU A 481 2.72 -16.92 -17.51
CA LEU A 481 1.72 -16.35 -18.40
C LEU A 481 0.57 -15.74 -17.58
N PRO A 482 -0.20 -14.80 -18.15
CA PRO A 482 -1.38 -14.25 -17.49
C PRO A 482 -2.28 -15.37 -16.95
N HIS A 483 -2.72 -15.19 -15.70
CA HIS A 483 -3.52 -16.18 -14.98
C HIS A 483 -4.77 -15.53 -14.42
N CYS A 484 -5.92 -16.17 -14.58
CA CYS A 484 -7.20 -15.69 -14.07
C CYS A 484 -7.66 -16.57 -12.90
N HIS A 485 -7.89 -15.96 -11.74
CA HIS A 485 -8.52 -16.59 -10.58
C HIS A 485 -9.99 -16.17 -10.53
N THR A 486 -10.91 -17.13 -10.60
CA THR A 486 -12.35 -16.89 -10.69
C THR A 486 -13.08 -17.61 -9.55
N LEU A 487 -13.95 -16.88 -8.86
CA LEU A 487 -14.94 -17.40 -7.91
C LEU A 487 -16.32 -17.40 -8.56
N ILE A 488 -17.08 -18.47 -8.35
CA ILE A 488 -18.42 -18.64 -8.90
C ILE A 488 -19.41 -19.00 -7.80
N TRP A 489 -20.56 -18.33 -7.81
CA TRP A 489 -21.75 -18.67 -7.05
C TRP A 489 -22.83 -19.15 -8.03
N VAL A 490 -23.40 -20.31 -7.77
CA VAL A 490 -24.52 -20.86 -8.54
C VAL A 490 -25.82 -20.73 -7.76
N THR A 491 -26.95 -20.77 -8.46
CA THR A 491 -28.27 -20.70 -7.83
C THR A 491 -28.57 -21.99 -7.04
N GLN A 492 -29.49 -21.89 -6.07
CA GLN A 492 -29.82 -22.99 -5.14
C GLN A 492 -30.05 -24.36 -5.79
N PRO A 493 -30.74 -24.50 -6.94
CA PRO A 493 -30.99 -25.79 -7.57
C PRO A 493 -29.74 -26.53 -8.06
N PHE A 494 -28.65 -25.81 -8.29
CA PHE A 494 -27.40 -26.37 -8.84
C PHE A 494 -26.28 -26.44 -7.79
N LYS A 495 -26.60 -26.14 -6.53
CA LYS A 495 -25.62 -26.23 -5.45
C LYS A 495 -25.31 -27.69 -5.14
N ILE A 496 -24.01 -28.03 -5.15
CA ILE A 496 -23.49 -29.31 -4.65
C ILE A 496 -24.00 -29.56 -3.22
N GLN A 497 -24.73 -30.66 -3.01
CA GLN A 497 -25.26 -31.06 -1.70
C GLN A 497 -24.40 -32.15 -1.07
N ASP A 498 -23.93 -33.10 -1.88
CA ASP A 498 -23.13 -34.23 -1.43
C ASP A 498 -21.85 -34.44 -2.26
N ALA A 499 -21.05 -35.44 -1.89
CA ALA A 499 -19.78 -35.70 -2.57
C ALA A 499 -19.96 -36.38 -3.94
N ALA A 500 -21.11 -37.02 -4.19
CA ALA A 500 -21.39 -37.66 -5.48
C ALA A 500 -21.70 -36.61 -6.55
N ASP A 501 -22.33 -35.49 -6.18
CA ASP A 501 -22.55 -34.34 -7.07
C ASP A 501 -21.23 -33.79 -7.63
N ILE A 502 -20.13 -33.84 -6.87
CA ILE A 502 -18.82 -33.33 -7.29
C ILE A 502 -18.32 -34.03 -8.55
N ASP A 503 -18.46 -35.36 -8.60
CA ASP A 503 -17.98 -36.19 -9.72
C ASP A 503 -18.69 -35.90 -11.03
N THR A 504 -19.84 -35.20 -10.98
CA THR A 504 -20.58 -34.72 -12.16
C THR A 504 -19.90 -33.51 -12.81
N TYR A 505 -19.25 -32.66 -12.02
CA TYR A 505 -18.69 -31.38 -12.49
C TYR A 505 -17.16 -31.35 -12.55
N ILE A 506 -16.48 -32.11 -11.69
CA ILE A 506 -15.03 -32.07 -11.52
C ILE A 506 -14.46 -33.48 -11.65
N ARG A 507 -13.41 -33.63 -12.48
CA ARG A 507 -12.66 -34.87 -12.66
C ARG A 507 -11.19 -34.66 -12.32
N ALA A 508 -10.53 -35.74 -11.88
CA ALA A 508 -9.10 -35.75 -11.60
C ALA A 508 -8.44 -37.04 -12.13
N GLU A 509 -8.88 -37.50 -13.31
CA GLU A 509 -8.45 -38.75 -13.94
C GLU A 509 -7.94 -38.50 -15.37
N ILE A 510 -7.01 -39.34 -15.83
CA ILE A 510 -6.57 -39.40 -17.23
C ILE A 510 -7.67 -40.12 -18.03
N PRO A 511 -8.27 -39.47 -19.04
CA PRO A 511 -9.26 -40.10 -19.92
C PRO A 511 -8.66 -41.29 -20.67
N ASP A 512 -9.47 -42.26 -21.06
CA ASP A 512 -9.00 -43.38 -21.87
C ASP A 512 -8.74 -42.91 -23.33
N PRO A 513 -7.53 -43.11 -23.87
CA PRO A 513 -7.17 -42.66 -25.21
C PRO A 513 -7.97 -43.33 -26.33
N SER A 514 -8.57 -44.50 -26.09
CA SER A 514 -9.41 -45.20 -27.07
C SER A 514 -10.82 -44.62 -27.15
N THR A 515 -11.35 -44.10 -26.04
CA THR A 515 -12.70 -43.54 -25.96
C THR A 515 -12.73 -42.03 -26.19
N ASP A 516 -11.74 -41.29 -25.68
CA ASP A 516 -11.62 -39.85 -25.87
C ASP A 516 -10.15 -39.41 -26.07
N PRO A 517 -9.61 -39.60 -27.29
CA PRO A 517 -8.23 -39.22 -27.60
C PRO A 517 -7.98 -37.70 -27.48
N ALA A 518 -9.01 -36.87 -27.73
CA ALA A 518 -8.87 -35.42 -27.71
C ALA A 518 -8.70 -34.89 -26.28
N LEU A 519 -9.58 -35.30 -25.36
CA LEU A 519 -9.45 -34.94 -23.95
C LEU A 519 -8.22 -35.60 -23.32
N HIS A 520 -7.90 -36.85 -23.69
CA HIS A 520 -6.67 -37.51 -23.23
C HIS A 520 -5.43 -36.66 -23.54
N LYS A 521 -5.30 -36.17 -24.78
CA LYS A 521 -4.21 -35.28 -25.18
C LYS A 521 -4.18 -33.98 -24.37
N ILE A 522 -5.33 -33.32 -24.19
CA ILE A 522 -5.43 -32.07 -23.41
C ILE A 522 -5.00 -32.29 -21.96
N VAL A 523 -5.52 -33.34 -21.31
CA VAL A 523 -5.24 -33.65 -19.91
C VAL A 523 -3.78 -34.02 -19.72
N THR A 524 -3.23 -34.91 -20.54
CA THR A 524 -1.81 -35.31 -20.47
C THR A 524 -0.86 -34.14 -20.74
N ASP A 525 -1.20 -33.23 -21.66
CA ASP A 525 -0.37 -32.06 -21.97
C ASP A 525 -0.46 -30.97 -20.89
N LEU A 526 -1.66 -30.66 -20.41
CA LEU A 526 -1.94 -29.42 -19.68
C LEU A 526 -2.42 -29.62 -18.23
N MET A 527 -2.97 -30.77 -17.86
CA MET A 527 -3.56 -31.00 -16.53
C MET A 527 -2.76 -31.96 -15.65
N ILE A 528 -1.53 -32.33 -16.02
CA ILE A 528 -0.65 -33.18 -15.21
C ILE A 528 0.33 -32.33 -14.42
N HIS A 529 0.34 -32.49 -13.09
CA HIS A 529 1.40 -31.97 -12.24
C HIS A 529 2.73 -32.65 -12.60
N GLY A 530 3.78 -31.86 -12.84
CA GLY A 530 5.10 -32.42 -13.16
C GLY A 530 5.63 -33.36 -12.07
N PRO A 531 6.60 -34.24 -12.41
CA PRO A 531 7.16 -35.17 -11.43
C PRO A 531 7.74 -34.40 -10.24
N CYS A 532 7.44 -34.84 -9.03
CA CYS A 532 7.90 -34.23 -7.78
C CYS A 532 8.04 -35.30 -6.68
N GLY A 533 8.41 -34.89 -5.47
CA GLY A 533 8.64 -35.83 -4.37
C GLY A 533 9.86 -36.70 -4.66
N LEU A 534 9.74 -38.00 -4.38
CA LEU A 534 10.78 -38.99 -4.66
C LEU A 534 11.10 -39.10 -6.16
N ALA A 535 10.12 -38.86 -7.04
CA ALA A 535 10.33 -38.93 -8.49
C ALA A 535 11.22 -37.78 -9.02
N ARG A 536 11.20 -36.62 -8.36
CA ARG A 536 12.09 -35.48 -8.68
C ARG A 536 12.18 -34.49 -7.51
N PRO A 537 13.18 -34.63 -6.61
CA PRO A 537 13.34 -33.74 -5.46
C PRO A 537 13.70 -32.29 -5.82
N THR A 538 14.25 -32.06 -7.01
CA THR A 538 14.68 -30.75 -7.51
C THR A 538 13.55 -29.92 -8.14
N SER A 539 12.32 -30.45 -8.15
CA SER A 539 11.18 -29.75 -8.77
C SER A 539 10.82 -28.46 -8.02
N PRO A 540 10.42 -27.37 -8.71
CA PRO A 540 10.12 -26.07 -8.09
C PRO A 540 9.02 -26.08 -7.03
N CYS A 541 8.16 -27.11 -7.03
CA CYS A 541 7.09 -27.27 -6.06
C CYS A 541 7.56 -27.85 -4.72
N MET A 542 8.78 -28.40 -4.64
CA MET A 542 9.33 -29.02 -3.42
C MET A 542 9.73 -27.96 -2.39
N ARG A 543 9.26 -28.12 -1.15
CA ARG A 543 9.66 -27.34 0.02
C ARG A 543 9.82 -28.30 1.20
N ASP A 544 10.92 -28.17 1.93
CA ASP A 544 11.21 -29.00 3.12
C ASP A 544 11.03 -30.51 2.86
N GLY A 545 11.52 -30.99 1.71
CA GLY A 545 11.43 -32.39 1.31
C GLY A 545 10.06 -32.90 0.87
N ARG A 546 9.01 -32.06 0.87
CA ARG A 546 7.64 -32.42 0.45
C ARG A 546 7.12 -31.50 -0.66
N CYS A 547 6.20 -32.01 -1.48
CA CYS A 547 5.54 -31.17 -2.47
C CYS A 547 4.61 -30.16 -1.76
N SER A 548 4.80 -28.87 -2.02
CA SER A 548 3.95 -27.79 -1.47
C SER A 548 2.47 -27.87 -1.89
N LYS A 549 2.15 -28.69 -2.89
CA LYS A 549 0.78 -28.98 -3.37
C LYS A 549 0.29 -30.38 -2.96
N SER A 550 1.08 -31.08 -2.15
CA SER A 550 0.81 -32.44 -1.65
C SER A 550 0.55 -33.45 -2.76
N PHE A 551 1.38 -33.42 -3.81
CA PHE A 551 1.48 -34.49 -4.81
C PHE A 551 2.59 -35.48 -4.44
N PRO A 552 2.43 -36.79 -4.74
CA PRO A 552 1.24 -37.42 -5.33
C PRO A 552 0.03 -37.43 -4.38
N LYS A 553 -1.19 -37.35 -4.93
CA LYS A 553 -2.44 -37.47 -4.17
C LYS A 553 -2.78 -38.95 -3.93
N MET A 554 -3.69 -39.23 -3.00
CA MET A 554 -4.20 -40.58 -2.77
C MET A 554 -5.15 -40.99 -3.90
N LEU A 555 -5.16 -42.29 -4.24
CA LEU A 555 -6.17 -42.87 -5.12
C LEU A 555 -7.46 -43.08 -4.33
N GLU A 556 -8.58 -42.72 -4.93
CA GLU A 556 -9.91 -42.72 -4.29
C GLU A 556 -10.94 -43.17 -5.33
N CYS A 557 -11.79 -44.14 -4.99
CA CYS A 557 -12.79 -44.67 -5.92
C CYS A 557 -13.95 -43.70 -6.17
N ASN A 558 -14.28 -42.84 -5.20
CA ASN A 558 -15.33 -41.82 -5.27
C ASN A 558 -14.84 -40.54 -4.56
N SER A 559 -15.39 -39.38 -4.94
CA SER A 559 -15.11 -38.15 -4.21
C SER A 559 -15.67 -38.21 -2.78
N ARG A 560 -14.97 -37.61 -1.81
CA ARG A 560 -15.42 -37.50 -0.41
C ARG A 560 -14.96 -36.22 0.27
N PHE A 561 -15.68 -35.79 1.31
CA PHE A 561 -15.25 -34.72 2.20
C PHE A 561 -14.50 -35.28 3.40
N ASP A 562 -13.43 -34.63 3.83
CA ASP A 562 -12.79 -34.91 5.11
C ASP A 562 -13.47 -34.18 6.29
N LYS A 563 -12.95 -34.38 7.51
CA LYS A 563 -13.47 -33.76 8.75
C LYS A 563 -13.38 -32.23 8.74
N ASP A 564 -12.45 -31.68 7.95
CA ASP A 564 -12.19 -30.24 7.83
C ASP A 564 -12.95 -29.61 6.65
N GLY A 565 -13.72 -30.40 5.89
CA GLY A 565 -14.52 -29.97 4.75
C GLY A 565 -13.75 -29.86 3.42
N TYR A 566 -12.51 -30.37 3.34
CA TYR A 566 -11.77 -30.47 2.08
C TYR A 566 -12.26 -31.65 1.25
N VAL A 567 -12.23 -31.45 -0.07
CA VAL A 567 -12.62 -32.47 -1.04
C VAL A 567 -11.42 -33.32 -1.43
N HIS A 568 -11.55 -34.62 -1.24
CA HIS A 568 -10.71 -35.63 -1.85
C HIS A 568 -11.40 -36.09 -3.14
N TYR A 569 -10.91 -35.62 -4.29
CA TYR A 569 -11.49 -35.94 -5.60
C TYR A 569 -11.26 -37.40 -5.99
N ARG A 570 -12.24 -37.98 -6.68
CA ARG A 570 -12.14 -39.31 -7.30
C ARG A 570 -10.91 -39.40 -8.22
N ARG A 571 -10.10 -40.42 -7.97
CA ARG A 571 -8.86 -40.77 -8.68
C ARG A 571 -8.74 -42.30 -8.70
N ARG A 572 -9.44 -42.97 -9.63
CA ARG A 572 -9.39 -44.43 -9.74
C ARG A 572 -8.01 -44.89 -10.20
N ASP A 573 -7.63 -46.08 -9.75
CA ASP A 573 -6.44 -46.71 -10.30
C ASP A 573 -6.71 -47.14 -11.75
N SER A 574 -5.78 -46.86 -12.65
CA SER A 574 -5.95 -47.11 -14.08
C SER A 574 -4.61 -47.43 -14.74
N MET A 575 -4.64 -48.18 -15.84
CA MET A 575 -3.44 -48.53 -16.60
C MET A 575 -2.86 -47.35 -17.41
N HIS A 576 -3.54 -46.20 -17.45
CA HIS A 576 -3.12 -45.05 -18.25
C HIS A 576 -2.11 -44.16 -17.52
N HIS A 577 -1.06 -43.77 -18.23
CA HIS A 577 0.03 -42.97 -17.68
C HIS A 577 0.37 -41.82 -18.64
N ALA A 578 0.65 -40.64 -18.07
CA ALA A 578 1.18 -39.50 -18.80
C ALA A 578 2.71 -39.46 -18.64
N ILE A 579 3.45 -39.35 -19.74
CA ILE A 579 4.90 -39.23 -19.70
C ILE A 579 5.28 -37.75 -19.58
N LYS A 580 5.90 -37.36 -18.46
CA LYS A 580 6.44 -36.00 -18.26
C LYS A 580 7.90 -36.08 -17.84
N SER A 581 8.76 -35.45 -18.64
CA SER A 581 10.22 -35.43 -18.40
C SER A 581 10.84 -36.83 -18.20
N GLY A 582 10.37 -37.83 -18.96
CA GLY A 582 10.83 -39.22 -18.88
C GLY A 582 10.22 -40.06 -17.75
N VAL A 583 9.32 -39.50 -16.93
CA VAL A 583 8.66 -40.21 -15.83
C VAL A 583 7.20 -40.49 -16.19
N ALA A 584 6.76 -41.74 -16.00
CA ALA A 584 5.36 -42.13 -16.13
C ALA A 584 4.57 -41.72 -14.87
N LEU A 585 3.54 -40.89 -15.06
CA LEU A 585 2.70 -40.35 -13.99
C LEU A 585 1.26 -40.83 -14.16
N ASP A 586 0.67 -41.32 -13.08
CA ASP A 586 -0.71 -41.82 -13.03
C ASP A 586 -1.71 -40.76 -12.54
N ASN A 587 -2.94 -41.20 -12.24
CA ASN A 587 -4.03 -40.35 -11.75
C ASN A 587 -3.72 -39.61 -10.44
N ARG A 588 -2.67 -39.96 -9.69
CA ARG A 588 -2.26 -39.24 -8.48
C ARG A 588 -1.68 -37.85 -8.78
N TYR A 589 -1.28 -37.60 -10.02
CA TYR A 589 -0.67 -36.34 -10.48
C TYR A 589 -1.63 -35.44 -11.26
N VAL A 590 -2.86 -35.88 -11.54
CA VAL A 590 -3.82 -35.09 -12.32
C VAL A 590 -4.33 -33.91 -11.49
N VAL A 591 -4.33 -32.72 -12.07
CA VAL A 591 -4.91 -31.51 -11.49
C VAL A 591 -6.43 -31.52 -11.77
N PRO A 592 -7.30 -31.26 -10.77
CA PRO A 592 -8.75 -31.28 -10.98
C PRO A 592 -9.22 -30.36 -12.10
N TYR A 593 -10.09 -30.85 -12.98
CA TYR A 593 -10.54 -30.13 -14.18
C TYR A 593 -12.02 -30.41 -14.48
N ASN A 594 -12.61 -29.55 -15.32
CA ASN A 594 -13.91 -29.80 -15.94
C ASN A 594 -13.69 -30.14 -17.42
N GLU A 595 -14.35 -31.19 -17.92
CA GLU A 595 -14.14 -31.69 -19.28
C GLU A 595 -14.53 -30.66 -20.35
N THR A 596 -15.72 -30.08 -20.22
CA THR A 596 -16.27 -29.11 -21.17
C THR A 596 -15.38 -27.88 -21.28
N LEU A 597 -14.94 -27.33 -20.14
CA LEU A 597 -14.02 -26.18 -20.13
C LEU A 597 -12.66 -26.53 -20.74
N SER A 598 -12.13 -27.71 -20.42
CA SER A 598 -10.82 -28.16 -20.93
C SER A 598 -10.85 -28.34 -22.45
N ARG A 599 -11.91 -28.96 -23.00
CA ARG A 599 -12.09 -29.09 -24.46
C ARG A 599 -12.26 -27.73 -25.13
N ARG A 600 -13.15 -26.88 -24.59
CA ARG A 600 -13.50 -25.57 -25.17
C ARG A 600 -12.30 -24.63 -25.30
N PHE A 601 -11.46 -24.57 -24.28
CA PHE A 601 -10.36 -23.59 -24.20
C PHE A 601 -8.97 -24.19 -24.43
N SER A 602 -8.81 -25.52 -24.37
CA SER A 602 -7.52 -26.21 -24.54
C SER A 602 -6.40 -25.51 -23.76
N ALA A 603 -6.61 -25.33 -22.46
CA ALA A 603 -5.71 -24.60 -21.58
C ALA A 603 -5.67 -25.25 -20.19
N HIS A 604 -4.66 -24.92 -19.39
CA HIS A 604 -4.60 -25.37 -18.00
C HIS A 604 -5.68 -24.63 -17.18
N ILE A 605 -6.81 -25.30 -16.95
CA ILE A 605 -7.97 -24.81 -16.18
C ILE A 605 -8.20 -25.72 -14.99
N ASN A 606 -7.69 -25.35 -13.82
CA ASN A 606 -7.93 -26.09 -12.59
C ASN A 606 -9.21 -25.62 -11.91
N VAL A 607 -10.10 -26.56 -11.61
CA VAL A 607 -11.43 -26.33 -11.04
C VAL A 607 -11.50 -27.03 -9.69
N GLU A 608 -11.65 -26.26 -8.63
CA GLU A 608 -11.77 -26.79 -7.26
C GLU A 608 -13.10 -26.40 -6.63
N HIS A 609 -13.69 -27.31 -5.86
CA HIS A 609 -14.85 -27.05 -5.02
C HIS A 609 -14.44 -26.23 -3.79
N CYS A 610 -15.28 -25.26 -3.44
CA CYS A 610 -15.12 -24.33 -2.34
C CYS A 610 -16.37 -24.39 -1.44
N GLY A 611 -16.33 -25.11 -0.33
CA GLY A 611 -17.51 -25.32 0.52
C GLY A 611 -17.52 -24.55 1.85
N TRP A 612 -16.36 -24.34 2.48
CA TRP A 612 -16.28 -24.11 3.93
C TRP A 612 -15.65 -22.78 4.37
N ASN A 613 -16.06 -22.31 5.57
CA ASN A 613 -15.81 -20.98 6.14
C ASN A 613 -14.31 -20.62 6.36
N MET A 614 -13.43 -21.59 6.50
CA MET A 614 -11.97 -21.36 6.62
C MET A 614 -11.30 -21.01 5.29
N MET A 615 -11.97 -21.25 4.15
CA MET A 615 -11.42 -21.02 2.81
C MET A 615 -11.58 -19.57 2.35
N ILE A 616 -12.49 -18.80 2.95
CA ILE A 616 -12.81 -17.41 2.57
C ILE A 616 -11.60 -16.48 2.69
N LYS A 617 -10.88 -16.53 3.83
CA LYS A 617 -9.65 -15.74 4.04
C LYS A 617 -8.55 -16.10 3.03
N TYR A 618 -8.45 -17.38 2.66
CA TYR A 618 -7.45 -17.90 1.71
C TYR A 618 -7.80 -17.65 0.23
N LEU A 619 -9.07 -17.71 -0.15
CA LEU A 619 -9.54 -17.38 -1.51
C LEU A 619 -9.40 -15.88 -1.77
N PHE A 620 -9.75 -15.07 -0.78
CA PHE A 620 -9.57 -13.63 -0.87
C PHE A 620 -8.11 -13.18 -0.76
N LYS A 621 -7.21 -14.00 -0.20
CA LYS A 621 -5.76 -13.78 -0.30
C LYS A 621 -5.29 -13.71 -1.76
N TYR A 622 -5.86 -14.51 -2.67
CA TYR A 622 -5.50 -14.47 -4.10
C TYR A 622 -6.10 -13.26 -4.82
N ILE A 623 -7.23 -12.74 -4.34
CA ILE A 623 -7.84 -11.49 -4.83
C ILE A 623 -7.10 -10.27 -4.28
N SER A 624 -6.51 -10.38 -3.08
CA SER A 624 -5.80 -9.32 -2.38
C SER A 624 -4.27 -9.42 -2.49
N LYS A 625 -3.74 -10.37 -3.27
CA LYS A 625 -2.29 -10.54 -3.43
C LYS A 625 -1.77 -9.35 -4.25
N GLY A 626 -1.04 -8.45 -3.60
CA GLY A 626 -0.32 -7.38 -4.28
C GLY A 626 0.76 -7.92 -5.21
N ALA A 627 1.35 -7.05 -6.03
CA ALA A 627 2.50 -7.41 -6.85
C ALA A 627 3.60 -8.04 -5.99
N ASP A 628 4.29 -9.04 -6.53
CA ASP A 628 5.41 -9.66 -5.83
C ASP A 628 6.47 -8.58 -5.50
N ARG A 629 6.90 -8.54 -4.23
CA ARG A 629 7.90 -7.58 -3.74
C ARG A 629 9.17 -8.28 -3.29
N VAL A 630 10.30 -7.60 -3.44
CA VAL A 630 11.57 -7.97 -2.80
C VAL A 630 11.74 -7.14 -1.55
N ARG A 631 12.08 -7.79 -0.44
CA ARG A 631 12.51 -7.12 0.79
C ARG A 631 14.00 -6.79 0.67
N PHE A 632 14.35 -5.53 0.51
CA PHE A 632 15.72 -5.00 0.60
C PHE A 632 15.67 -3.54 1.03
N SER A 633 16.73 -3.03 1.65
CA SER A 633 16.79 -1.65 2.14
C SER A 633 17.80 -0.85 1.30
N ILE A 634 17.37 0.25 0.66
CA ILE A 634 18.28 1.21 0.02
C ILE A 634 18.60 2.31 1.04
N SER A 635 19.89 2.56 1.26
CA SER A 635 20.37 3.73 2.00
C SER A 635 20.57 4.84 0.98
N LYS A 636 20.05 6.05 1.23
CA LYS A 636 20.63 7.24 0.60
C LYS A 636 21.62 7.84 1.58
N SER A 637 22.85 8.07 1.14
CA SER A 637 23.79 8.98 1.78
C SER A 637 23.47 10.38 1.23
N ASP A 638 22.71 11.20 1.97
CA ASP A 638 22.33 12.53 1.49
C ASP A 638 23.42 13.53 1.90
N SER A 639 24.25 13.92 0.93
CA SER A 639 25.22 15.02 1.02
C SER A 639 24.63 16.30 0.42
N SER A 640 23.93 17.11 1.23
CA SER A 640 23.85 18.58 1.12
C SER A 640 22.85 19.15 2.14
N PRO A 641 23.26 20.11 3.01
CA PRO A 641 22.40 20.80 3.94
C PRO A 641 21.73 22.02 3.29
N ALA A 642 20.59 22.43 3.84
CA ALA A 642 19.80 23.64 3.54
C ALA A 642 18.60 23.49 2.58
N ALA A 643 17.50 24.10 3.03
CA ALA A 643 16.16 24.30 2.46
C ALA A 643 15.07 23.28 2.87
N ASP A 644 14.11 23.83 3.60
CA ASP A 644 12.76 23.37 3.94
C ASP A 644 12.60 22.41 5.12
N LEU A 645 12.72 22.99 6.32
CA LEU A 645 12.18 22.46 7.56
C LEU A 645 10.69 22.83 7.71
N ASP A 646 9.81 21.85 7.53
CA ASP A 646 8.46 21.88 8.10
C ASP A 646 8.23 20.62 8.93
N THR A 647 7.97 20.86 10.21
CA THR A 647 7.73 19.92 11.32
C THR A 647 6.49 19.06 11.13
N THR A 648 6.61 17.94 10.42
CA THR A 648 5.60 16.87 10.45
C THR A 648 6.28 15.50 10.52
N ILE A 649 5.77 14.61 11.39
CA ILE A 649 5.93 13.14 11.32
C ILE A 649 6.12 12.78 9.84
N PRO A 650 7.18 12.09 9.38
CA PRO A 650 7.32 11.83 7.95
C PRO A 650 6.10 11.03 7.58
N ALA A 651 5.18 11.73 6.92
CA ALA A 651 3.95 11.15 6.45
C ALA A 651 4.39 9.95 5.63
N MET A 652 4.01 8.75 6.07
CA MET A 652 4.40 7.52 5.39
C MET A 652 4.04 7.71 3.93
N ASN A 653 5.07 7.91 3.09
CA ASN A 653 4.86 8.32 1.72
C ASN A 653 4.36 7.06 0.99
N GLU A 654 3.04 6.87 0.98
CA GLU A 654 2.38 5.71 0.37
C GLU A 654 2.84 5.53 -1.09
N VAL A 655 3.20 6.62 -1.78
CA VAL A 655 3.77 6.60 -3.14
C VAL A 655 5.17 5.98 -3.16
N LYS A 656 6.07 6.37 -2.25
CA LYS A 656 7.42 5.78 -2.12
C LYS A 656 7.33 4.30 -1.72
N SER A 657 6.51 3.96 -0.73
CA SER A 657 6.25 2.56 -0.32
C SER A 657 5.54 1.71 -1.39
N PHE A 658 4.87 2.33 -2.35
CA PHE A 658 4.24 1.66 -3.49
C PHE A 658 5.25 1.33 -4.61
N ILE A 659 6.25 2.18 -4.83
CA ILE A 659 7.28 2.00 -5.86
C ILE A 659 8.35 0.97 -5.42
N ASP A 660 8.59 0.84 -4.10
CA ASP A 660 9.69 0.03 -3.59
C ASP A 660 9.56 -1.48 -3.85
N GLY A 661 10.51 -2.00 -4.63
CA GLY A 661 10.84 -3.42 -4.74
C GLY A 661 9.88 -4.30 -5.53
N ARG A 662 9.09 -3.73 -6.45
CA ARG A 662 8.12 -4.47 -7.27
C ARG A 662 8.76 -5.18 -8.46
N TYR A 663 8.25 -6.38 -8.75
CA TYR A 663 8.45 -7.03 -10.05
C TYR A 663 7.40 -6.58 -11.05
N ILE A 664 7.83 -6.32 -12.28
CA ILE A 664 6.94 -6.04 -13.41
C ILE A 664 7.36 -6.96 -14.55
N CYS A 665 6.42 -7.76 -15.07
CA CYS A 665 6.66 -8.58 -16.24
C CYS A 665 6.11 -7.91 -17.52
N PRO A 666 6.60 -8.27 -18.72
CA PRO A 666 6.12 -7.67 -19.97
C PRO A 666 4.63 -7.87 -20.23
N HIS A 667 4.09 -9.02 -19.81
CA HIS A 667 2.66 -9.32 -19.95
C HIS A 667 1.80 -8.41 -19.06
N GLU A 668 2.24 -8.12 -17.83
CA GLU A 668 1.61 -7.12 -16.97
C GLU A 668 1.70 -5.75 -17.65
N ALA A 669 2.89 -5.34 -18.08
CA ALA A 669 3.09 -4.04 -18.73
C ALA A 669 2.16 -3.86 -19.94
N ALA A 670 2.08 -4.84 -20.85
CA ALA A 670 1.18 -4.82 -21.99
C ALA A 670 -0.30 -4.73 -21.57
N TRP A 671 -0.73 -5.56 -20.62
CA TRP A 671 -2.10 -5.54 -20.08
C TRP A 671 -2.48 -4.16 -19.52
N ARG A 672 -1.54 -3.52 -18.81
CA ARG A 672 -1.72 -2.21 -18.22
C ARG A 672 -1.71 -1.08 -19.25
N ILE A 673 -0.82 -1.12 -20.26
CA ILE A 673 -0.77 -0.14 -21.34
C ILE A 673 -2.09 -0.14 -22.12
N LEU A 674 -2.63 -1.33 -22.43
CA LEU A 674 -3.91 -1.51 -23.13
C LEU A 674 -5.15 -1.15 -22.29
N ASN A 675 -4.97 -0.83 -20.99
CA ASN A 675 -6.02 -0.54 -20.02
C ASN A 675 -7.03 -1.69 -19.80
N PHE A 676 -6.56 -2.93 -19.80
CA PHE A 676 -7.43 -4.06 -19.47
C PHE A 676 -7.70 -4.13 -17.96
N PRO A 677 -8.95 -4.43 -17.53
CA PRO A 677 -9.29 -4.50 -16.11
C PRO A 677 -8.63 -5.72 -15.45
N ILE A 678 -8.12 -5.54 -14.23
CA ILE A 678 -7.52 -6.63 -13.44
C ILE A 678 -8.58 -7.40 -12.65
N HIS A 679 -9.55 -6.68 -12.08
CA HIS A 679 -10.66 -7.26 -11.35
C HIS A 679 -11.97 -6.97 -12.07
N GLU A 680 -12.84 -7.95 -12.13
CA GLU A 680 -14.23 -7.79 -12.54
C GLU A 680 -15.12 -8.60 -11.61
N ARG A 681 -16.38 -8.19 -11.50
CA ARG A 681 -17.36 -8.84 -10.66
C ARG A 681 -18.76 -8.63 -11.20
N ASN A 682 -19.62 -9.57 -10.83
CA ASN A 682 -21.05 -9.50 -11.06
C ASN A 682 -21.75 -10.19 -9.87
N PRO A 683 -22.68 -9.54 -9.18
CA PRO A 683 -23.26 -8.21 -9.46
C PRO A 683 -22.31 -7.04 -9.11
N ALA A 684 -22.70 -5.83 -9.52
CA ALA A 684 -22.00 -4.62 -9.12
C ALA A 684 -22.14 -4.37 -7.61
N VAL A 685 -21.09 -3.83 -6.98
CA VAL A 685 -21.10 -3.48 -5.55
C VAL A 685 -20.91 -1.98 -5.41
N GLU A 686 -21.89 -1.32 -4.80
CA GLU A 686 -21.92 0.13 -4.53
C GLU A 686 -21.52 0.38 -3.06
N VAL A 687 -20.61 1.33 -2.84
CA VAL A 687 -20.15 1.68 -1.49
C VAL A 687 -21.07 2.75 -0.90
N LEU A 688 -21.66 2.45 0.23
CA LEU A 688 -22.60 3.31 0.95
C LEU A 688 -21.86 4.04 2.07
N ALA A 689 -21.96 5.38 2.06
CA ALA A 689 -21.42 6.23 3.11
C ALA A 689 -22.12 5.98 4.45
N VAL A 690 -21.36 6.04 5.54
CA VAL A 690 -21.84 5.95 6.92
C VAL A 690 -21.15 7.05 7.74
N HIS A 691 -21.93 7.88 8.41
CA HIS A 691 -21.48 8.98 9.26
C HIS A 691 -22.61 9.38 10.21
N LEU A 692 -22.27 9.99 11.34
CA LEU A 692 -23.24 10.64 12.22
C LEU A 692 -23.82 11.90 11.55
N GLU A 693 -24.89 12.44 12.14
CA GLU A 693 -25.48 13.69 11.68
C GLU A 693 -24.44 14.82 11.68
N ASN A 694 -24.36 15.57 10.58
CA ASN A 694 -23.37 16.64 10.34
C ASN A 694 -21.88 16.23 10.35
N MET A 695 -21.58 14.93 10.37
CA MET A 695 -20.22 14.38 10.32
C MET A 695 -19.85 13.83 8.93
N GLN A 696 -20.42 14.40 7.86
CA GLN A 696 -20.06 14.01 6.49
C GLN A 696 -18.62 14.41 6.19
N ASN A 697 -17.86 13.53 5.55
CA ASN A 697 -16.55 13.87 5.04
C ASN A 697 -16.69 14.56 3.67
N VAL A 698 -16.24 15.80 3.54
CA VAL A 698 -16.28 16.59 2.30
C VAL A 698 -14.87 16.80 1.78
N THR A 699 -14.67 16.57 0.48
CA THR A 699 -13.41 16.85 -0.20
C THR A 699 -13.49 18.19 -0.91
N PHE A 700 -12.45 19.01 -0.77
CA PHE A 700 -12.40 20.34 -1.38
C PHE A 700 -10.97 20.72 -1.76
N ARG A 701 -10.87 21.67 -2.70
CA ARG A 701 -9.58 22.26 -3.09
C ARG A 701 -9.19 23.33 -2.09
N GLU A 702 -7.91 23.36 -1.75
CA GLU A 702 -7.31 24.34 -0.84
C GLU A 702 -7.57 25.81 -1.23
N ASN A 703 -7.67 26.09 -2.52
CA ASN A 703 -7.79 27.44 -3.06
C ASN A 703 -9.23 28.00 -2.97
N LEU A 704 -10.19 27.22 -2.49
CA LEU A 704 -11.59 27.63 -2.39
C LEU A 704 -11.85 28.31 -1.04
N ARG A 705 -12.63 29.40 -1.08
CA ARG A 705 -13.17 30.01 0.15
C ARG A 705 -14.17 29.07 0.79
N LEU A 706 -14.14 28.94 2.12
CA LEU A 706 -15.05 28.07 2.89
C LEU A 706 -16.53 28.36 2.58
N GLN A 707 -16.90 29.64 2.39
CA GLN A 707 -18.26 30.03 2.00
C GLN A 707 -18.70 29.49 0.63
N ALA A 708 -17.78 29.40 -0.34
CA ALA A 708 -18.09 28.85 -1.67
C ALA A 708 -18.28 27.33 -1.61
N ILE A 709 -17.62 26.65 -0.66
CA ILE A 709 -17.78 25.22 -0.41
C ILE A 709 -19.18 24.94 0.16
N VAL A 710 -19.59 25.68 1.18
CA VAL A 710 -20.91 25.51 1.84
C VAL A 710 -22.07 25.85 0.90
N ARG A 711 -21.93 26.87 0.05
CA ARG A 711 -22.96 27.26 -0.94
C ARG A 711 -23.13 26.28 -2.11
N ASN A 712 -22.29 25.26 -2.22
CA ASN A 712 -22.39 24.29 -3.29
C ASN A 712 -23.66 23.42 -3.12
N PRO A 713 -24.54 23.30 -4.13
CA PRO A 713 -25.75 22.46 -4.05
C PRO A 713 -25.48 20.97 -3.78
N SER A 714 -24.25 20.50 -4.00
CA SER A 714 -23.79 19.14 -3.72
C SER A 714 -23.09 19.00 -2.37
N PHE A 715 -22.97 20.08 -1.59
CA PHE A 715 -22.33 20.09 -0.28
C PHE A 715 -23.08 19.19 0.71
N GLY A 716 -22.34 18.35 1.44
CA GLY A 716 -22.90 17.43 2.43
C GLY A 716 -23.78 16.30 1.87
N LYS A 717 -23.99 16.21 0.54
CA LYS A 717 -24.76 15.13 -0.06
C LYS A 717 -23.96 13.84 -0.08
N THR A 718 -24.47 12.84 0.61
CA THR A 718 -23.96 11.48 0.60
C THR A 718 -25.06 10.51 0.19
N THR A 719 -24.69 9.25 -0.06
CA THR A 719 -25.67 8.19 -0.29
C THR A 719 -26.67 8.06 0.88
N LEU A 720 -26.24 8.36 2.12
CA LEU A 720 -27.06 8.27 3.33
C LEU A 720 -28.04 9.43 3.43
N THR A 721 -27.58 10.67 3.27
CA THR A 721 -28.45 11.85 3.35
C THR A 721 -29.50 11.86 2.24
N GLU A 722 -29.13 11.45 1.03
CA GLU A 722 -30.06 11.35 -0.10
C GLU A 722 -31.02 10.16 0.02
N TRP A 723 -30.65 9.09 0.72
CA TRP A 723 -31.58 8.00 1.05
C TRP A 723 -32.69 8.51 1.99
N LEU A 724 -32.32 9.19 3.08
CA LEU A 724 -33.26 9.81 4.00
C LEU A 724 -34.15 10.85 3.28
N ALA A 725 -33.54 11.72 2.47
CA ALA A 725 -34.27 12.76 1.73
C ALA A 725 -35.23 12.19 0.67
N ARG A 726 -34.87 11.08 0.03
CA ARG A 726 -35.73 10.41 -0.93
C ARG A 726 -36.88 9.67 -0.26
N ASN A 727 -36.65 8.99 0.86
CA ASN A 727 -37.72 8.35 1.63
C ASN A 727 -38.77 9.35 2.15
N LYS A 728 -38.41 10.63 2.33
CA LYS A 728 -39.39 11.71 2.56
C LYS A 728 -40.32 11.95 1.38
N ARG A 729 -39.80 11.89 0.14
CA ARG A 729 -40.51 12.27 -1.10
C ARG A 729 -41.22 11.09 -1.78
N ASP A 730 -40.68 9.89 -1.65
CA ASP A 730 -41.07 8.71 -2.41
C ASP A 730 -41.24 7.52 -1.45
N GLU A 731 -42.41 6.91 -1.47
CA GLU A 731 -42.77 5.80 -0.59
C GLU A 731 -42.29 4.44 -1.11
N SER A 732 -42.01 4.34 -2.42
CA SER A 732 -41.72 3.08 -3.12
C SER A 732 -40.39 2.41 -2.72
N GLY A 733 -39.53 3.11 -1.98
CA GLY A 733 -38.27 2.59 -1.45
C GLY A 733 -38.25 2.40 0.07
N ARG A 734 -39.36 2.68 0.77
CA ARG A 734 -39.42 2.63 2.24
C ARG A 734 -39.41 1.21 2.81
N ASP A 735 -39.72 0.21 2.00
CA ASP A 735 -39.63 -1.21 2.35
C ASP A 735 -38.19 -1.74 2.38
N LEU A 736 -37.23 -0.98 1.86
CA LEU A 736 -35.83 -1.37 1.78
C LEU A 736 -35.01 -0.77 2.92
N THR A 737 -34.13 -1.59 3.50
CA THR A 737 -33.03 -1.11 4.34
C THR A 737 -32.04 -0.31 3.50
N TYR A 738 -31.25 0.56 4.14
CA TYR A 738 -30.24 1.36 3.44
C TYR A 738 -29.24 0.49 2.65
N VAL A 739 -28.85 -0.64 3.22
CA VAL A 739 -27.97 -1.63 2.59
C VAL A 739 -28.56 -2.23 1.30
N ASN A 740 -29.87 -2.48 1.29
CA ASN A 740 -30.55 -3.12 0.17
C ASN A 740 -31.07 -2.10 -0.85
N TYR A 741 -30.91 -0.80 -0.61
CA TYR A 741 -31.45 0.25 -1.47
C TYR A 741 -30.91 0.19 -2.91
N SER A 742 -29.65 -0.20 -3.09
CA SER A 742 -28.99 -0.33 -4.40
C SER A 742 -29.57 -1.45 -5.30
N SER A 743 -30.45 -2.30 -4.74
CA SER A 743 -31.14 -3.34 -5.50
C SER A 743 -32.15 -2.76 -6.48
N ARG A 744 -32.92 -1.74 -6.07
CA ARG A 744 -33.90 -1.03 -6.91
C ARG A 744 -33.42 0.31 -7.43
N TYR A 745 -32.46 0.93 -6.75
CA TYR A 745 -31.93 2.24 -7.09
C TYR A 745 -30.46 2.16 -7.49
N TRP A 746 -29.98 3.15 -8.23
CA TRP A 746 -28.56 3.31 -8.54
C TRP A 746 -28.11 4.73 -8.22
N TRP A 747 -26.87 4.85 -7.74
CA TRP A 747 -26.30 6.13 -7.35
C TRP A 747 -25.71 6.85 -8.56
N CYS A 748 -26.27 8.01 -8.92
CA CYS A 748 -25.73 8.85 -9.97
C CYS A 748 -24.69 9.82 -9.41
N LYS A 749 -23.40 9.52 -9.61
CA LYS A 749 -22.29 10.35 -9.10
C LYS A 749 -22.30 11.79 -9.65
N THR A 750 -22.79 11.98 -10.87
CA THR A 750 -22.85 13.32 -11.49
C THR A 750 -23.97 14.16 -10.93
N ALA A 751 -25.14 13.55 -10.65
CA ALA A 751 -26.29 14.24 -10.07
C ALA A 751 -26.25 14.27 -8.53
N MET A 752 -25.40 13.44 -7.91
CA MET A 752 -25.35 13.20 -6.47
C MET A 752 -26.73 12.81 -5.91
N SER A 753 -27.42 11.88 -6.59
CA SER A 753 -28.78 11.46 -6.25
C SER A 753 -29.07 10.00 -6.59
N TRP A 754 -30.05 9.41 -5.90
CA TRP A 754 -30.58 8.08 -6.20
C TRP A 754 -31.58 8.12 -7.36
N LEU A 755 -31.37 7.27 -8.36
CA LEU A 755 -32.27 7.11 -9.51
C LEU A 755 -32.81 5.68 -9.57
N SER A 756 -34.09 5.52 -9.92
CA SER A 756 -34.72 4.20 -10.04
C SER A 756 -34.12 3.41 -11.20
N ARG A 757 -33.90 2.11 -11.02
CA ARG A 757 -33.43 1.21 -12.08
C ARG A 757 -34.60 0.82 -12.97
N MET A 758 -34.40 0.91 -14.29
CA MET A 758 -35.39 0.46 -15.27
C MET A 758 -35.43 -1.07 -15.44
N ARG A 759 -34.37 -1.79 -15.04
CA ARG A 759 -34.26 -3.26 -15.13
C ARG A 759 -33.71 -3.84 -13.83
N LEU A 760 -34.41 -4.82 -13.26
CA LEU A 760 -34.08 -5.46 -11.98
C LEU A 760 -33.39 -6.83 -12.12
N GLN A 761 -33.09 -7.29 -13.34
CA GLN A 761 -32.54 -8.63 -13.60
C GLN A 761 -31.11 -8.86 -13.07
N ASN A 762 -30.47 -7.86 -12.45
CA ASN A 762 -29.15 -7.98 -11.83
C ASN A 762 -28.90 -6.83 -10.82
N PRO A 763 -29.47 -6.92 -9.61
CA PRO A 763 -29.44 -5.83 -8.63
C PRO A 763 -28.02 -5.58 -8.12
N ALA A 764 -27.66 -4.31 -7.89
CA ALA A 764 -26.37 -4.01 -7.27
C ALA A 764 -26.44 -4.24 -5.76
N ILE A 765 -25.33 -4.70 -5.19
CA ILE A 765 -25.19 -4.93 -3.75
C ILE A 765 -24.68 -3.66 -3.07
N GLY A 766 -25.36 -3.23 -2.02
CA GLY A 766 -24.92 -2.11 -1.19
C GLY A 766 -23.96 -2.59 -0.11
N ARG A 767 -22.82 -1.93 0.01
CA ARG A 767 -21.80 -2.23 1.02
C ARG A 767 -21.55 -1.01 1.88
N LEU A 768 -21.85 -1.11 3.18
CA LEU A 768 -21.51 -0.08 4.15
C LEU A 768 -19.99 0.04 4.30
N ALA A 769 -19.50 1.25 4.52
CA ALA A 769 -18.12 1.49 4.93
C ALA A 769 -17.80 0.68 6.22
N TYR A 770 -16.57 0.17 6.31
CA TYR A 770 -16.11 -0.50 7.53
C TYR A 770 -15.92 0.54 8.64
N ILE A 771 -16.49 0.26 9.81
CA ILE A 771 -16.37 1.06 11.03
C ILE A 771 -15.95 0.12 12.14
N HIS A 772 -14.89 0.48 12.85
CA HIS A 772 -14.36 -0.31 13.96
C HIS A 772 -15.31 -0.26 15.17
N PRO A 773 -15.55 -1.36 15.91
CA PRO A 773 -16.44 -1.37 17.09
C PRO A 773 -16.12 -0.28 18.12
N ALA A 774 -14.82 0.00 18.34
CA ALA A 774 -14.37 1.11 19.20
C ALA A 774 -14.82 2.53 18.78
N SER A 775 -15.48 2.68 17.62
CA SER A 775 -16.02 3.97 17.15
C SER A 775 -17.37 4.33 17.80
N GLY A 776 -17.85 3.55 18.78
CA GLY A 776 -19.02 3.86 19.61
C GLY A 776 -20.30 4.03 18.78
N GLU A 777 -20.99 5.15 18.96
CA GLU A 777 -22.27 5.48 18.29
C GLU A 777 -22.26 5.31 16.77
N LEU A 778 -21.13 5.60 16.10
CA LEU A 778 -21.02 5.42 14.66
C LEU A 778 -21.09 3.93 14.24
N PHE A 779 -20.60 3.02 15.10
CA PHE A 779 -20.70 1.58 14.89
C PHE A 779 -22.15 1.08 15.08
N TYR A 780 -22.84 1.53 16.13
CA TYR A 780 -24.25 1.18 16.35
C TYR A 780 -25.16 1.73 15.25
N LEU A 781 -24.95 2.96 14.78
CA LEU A 781 -25.61 3.51 13.59
C LEU A 781 -25.43 2.57 12.38
N ARG A 782 -24.20 2.10 12.12
CA ARG A 782 -23.91 1.19 11.01
C ARG A 782 -24.71 -0.11 11.12
N ILE A 783 -24.88 -0.65 12.33
CA ILE A 783 -25.71 -1.84 12.57
C ILE A 783 -27.16 -1.51 12.22
N LEU A 784 -27.75 -0.46 12.81
CA LEU A 784 -29.16 -0.09 12.59
C LEU A 784 -29.49 0.14 11.11
N LEU A 785 -28.58 0.73 10.33
CA LEU A 785 -28.73 0.92 8.88
C LEU A 785 -28.91 -0.39 8.08
N SER A 786 -28.54 -1.53 8.66
CA SER A 786 -28.74 -2.86 8.08
C SER A 786 -30.09 -3.48 8.43
N HIS A 787 -30.77 -2.97 9.46
CA HIS A 787 -32.02 -3.54 10.01
C HIS A 787 -33.24 -2.63 9.79
N GLN A 788 -33.07 -1.32 9.91
CA GLN A 788 -34.16 -0.35 9.83
C GLN A 788 -34.52 -0.02 8.36
N CYS A 789 -35.82 0.05 8.08
CA CYS A 789 -36.38 0.35 6.78
C CYS A 789 -37.07 1.73 6.78
N GLY A 790 -37.06 2.42 5.65
CA GLY A 790 -37.92 3.60 5.44
C GLY A 790 -37.62 4.84 6.28
N CYS A 791 -36.48 4.88 6.97
CA CYS A 791 -36.06 6.03 7.76
C CYS A 791 -36.04 7.31 6.91
N ARG A 792 -36.60 8.39 7.45
CA ARG A 792 -36.68 9.71 6.81
C ARG A 792 -35.76 10.72 7.49
N SER A 793 -35.29 10.43 8.70
CA SER A 793 -34.36 11.28 9.47
C SER A 793 -33.33 10.43 10.22
N PHE A 794 -32.31 11.06 10.81
CA PHE A 794 -31.39 10.37 11.72
C PHE A 794 -32.10 9.87 12.99
N ALA A 795 -33.10 10.61 13.48
CA ALA A 795 -33.91 10.19 14.62
C ALA A 795 -34.74 8.93 14.31
N ASP A 796 -35.24 8.79 13.08
CA ASP A 796 -35.98 7.60 12.65
C ASP A 796 -35.11 6.34 12.68
N ILE A 797 -33.79 6.45 12.49
CA ILE A 797 -32.87 5.29 12.53
C ILE A 797 -32.80 4.69 13.94
N ARG A 798 -32.91 5.54 14.98
CA ARG A 798 -32.93 5.14 16.39
C ARG A 798 -34.35 5.03 16.96
N THR A 799 -35.37 4.99 16.12
CA THR A 799 -36.75 4.76 16.55
C THR A 799 -37.08 3.27 16.49
N VAL A 800 -37.49 2.68 17.62
CA VAL A 800 -37.89 1.28 17.72
C VAL A 800 -39.25 1.23 18.41
N GLY A 801 -40.24 0.54 17.83
CA GLY A 801 -41.57 0.44 18.43
C GLY A 801 -42.27 1.79 18.69
N ASN A 802 -42.10 2.78 17.80
CA ASN A 802 -42.55 4.17 17.96
C ASN A 802 -41.91 4.97 19.11
N VAL A 803 -40.87 4.44 19.75
CA VAL A 803 -40.08 5.16 20.77
C VAL A 803 -38.76 5.61 20.15
N VAL A 804 -38.44 6.91 20.29
CA VAL A 804 -37.15 7.46 19.85
C VAL A 804 -36.15 7.29 20.98
N HIS A 805 -35.13 6.47 20.78
CA HIS A 805 -34.07 6.25 21.77
C HIS A 805 -33.05 7.39 21.76
N ASP A 806 -32.41 7.65 22.90
CA ASP A 806 -31.40 8.71 23.02
C ASP A 806 -30.08 8.38 22.29
N THR A 807 -29.72 7.10 22.21
CA THR A 807 -28.50 6.63 21.55
C THR A 807 -28.81 5.54 20.53
N TYR A 808 -27.95 5.41 19.51
CA TYR A 808 -28.03 4.30 18.56
C TYR A 808 -27.76 2.97 19.26
N ARG A 809 -26.94 2.96 20.32
CA ARG A 809 -26.74 1.77 21.16
C ARG A 809 -28.03 1.28 21.81
N SER A 810 -28.80 2.16 22.46
CA SER A 810 -30.06 1.80 23.11
C SER A 810 -31.11 1.27 22.11
N ALA A 811 -31.14 1.82 20.89
CA ALA A 811 -31.98 1.28 19.82
C ALA A 811 -31.53 -0.11 19.35
N CYS A 812 -30.22 -0.38 19.27
CA CYS A 812 -29.71 -1.73 18.98
C CYS A 812 -30.10 -2.74 20.06
N ASP A 813 -29.99 -2.35 21.33
CA ASP A 813 -30.34 -3.18 22.49
C ASP A 813 -31.84 -3.53 22.48
N SER A 814 -32.70 -2.55 22.21
CA SER A 814 -34.16 -2.74 22.11
C SER A 814 -34.57 -3.65 20.96
N LEU A 815 -33.74 -3.77 19.92
CA LEU A 815 -33.91 -4.71 18.82
C LEU A 815 -33.28 -6.09 19.08
N GLY A 816 -32.62 -6.29 20.23
CA GLY A 816 -31.90 -7.52 20.55
C GLY A 816 -30.71 -7.80 19.64
N LEU A 817 -30.06 -6.74 19.12
CA LEU A 817 -28.91 -6.85 18.21
C LEU A 817 -27.56 -6.94 18.94
N LEU A 818 -27.56 -6.80 20.26
CA LEU A 818 -26.41 -6.95 21.15
C LEU A 818 -26.49 -8.32 21.86
N GLY A 819 -25.34 -8.90 22.25
CA GLY A 819 -25.29 -10.20 22.94
C GLY A 819 -25.85 -10.15 24.37
N ASP A 820 -25.94 -11.29 25.06
CA ASP A 820 -26.23 -11.30 26.50
C ASP A 820 -24.93 -11.22 27.33
N ASP A 821 -25.05 -10.73 28.57
CA ASP A 821 -23.90 -10.57 29.48
C ASP A 821 -23.73 -11.75 30.45
N ARG A 822 -24.43 -12.87 30.22
CA ARG A 822 -24.46 -14.00 31.18
C ARG A 822 -23.09 -14.61 31.39
N GLU A 823 -22.30 -14.72 30.32
CA GLU A 823 -20.94 -15.25 30.38
C GLU A 823 -20.04 -14.35 31.25
N TRP A 824 -20.16 -13.03 31.11
CA TRP A 824 -19.38 -12.05 31.89
C TRP A 824 -19.80 -12.01 33.36
N LEU A 825 -21.11 -12.05 33.62
CA LEU A 825 -21.67 -12.14 34.96
C LEU A 825 -21.23 -13.43 35.67
N THR A 826 -21.26 -14.57 34.97
CA THR A 826 -20.86 -15.86 35.53
C THR A 826 -19.37 -15.88 35.86
N ALA A 827 -18.53 -15.39 34.95
CA ALA A 827 -17.08 -15.28 35.16
C ALA A 827 -16.72 -14.33 36.31
N PHE A 828 -17.46 -13.23 36.47
CA PHE A 828 -17.25 -12.28 37.56
C PHE A 828 -17.68 -12.85 38.91
N VAL A 829 -18.84 -13.50 38.97
CA VAL A 829 -19.36 -14.15 40.18
C VAL A 829 -18.44 -15.30 40.62
N GLU A 830 -17.95 -16.12 39.68
CA GLU A 830 -16.96 -17.16 39.98
C GLU A 830 -15.69 -16.57 40.58
N SER A 831 -15.16 -15.49 39.98
CA SER A 831 -13.97 -14.79 40.47
C SER A 831 -14.19 -14.16 41.85
N SER A 832 -15.41 -13.71 42.16
CA SER A 832 -15.75 -13.09 43.46
C SER A 832 -15.60 -14.03 44.65
N SER A 833 -15.58 -15.35 44.43
CA SER A 833 -15.41 -16.34 45.50
C SER A 833 -13.97 -16.47 46.02
N TRP A 834 -12.96 -16.02 45.25
CA TRP A 834 -11.55 -16.19 45.60
C TRP A 834 -10.66 -14.96 45.34
N ALA A 835 -11.10 -14.00 44.51
CA ALA A 835 -10.34 -12.79 44.21
C ALA A 835 -10.56 -11.67 45.23
N THR A 836 -9.55 -10.82 45.44
CA THR A 836 -9.65 -9.65 46.32
C THR A 836 -10.49 -8.53 45.69
N SER A 837 -11.07 -7.64 46.50
CA SER A 837 -11.87 -6.50 45.99
C SER A 837 -11.12 -5.60 45.01
N SER A 838 -9.79 -5.47 45.15
CA SER A 838 -8.96 -4.74 44.18
C SER A 838 -8.78 -5.48 42.86
N GLU A 839 -8.61 -6.80 42.90
CA GLU A 839 -8.54 -7.63 41.68
C GLU A 839 -9.89 -7.66 40.96
N LEU A 840 -11.01 -7.67 41.70
CA LEU A 840 -12.36 -7.56 41.13
C LEU A 840 -12.57 -6.22 40.41
N ARG A 841 -12.06 -5.11 40.95
CA ARG A 841 -12.07 -3.80 40.25
C ARG A 841 -11.29 -3.85 38.93
N VAL A 842 -10.11 -4.49 38.91
CA VAL A 842 -9.29 -4.65 37.68
C VAL A 842 -9.97 -5.56 36.66
N LEU A 843 -10.60 -6.66 37.11
CA LEU A 843 -11.37 -7.56 36.27
C LEU A 843 -12.58 -6.85 35.66
N PHE A 844 -13.32 -6.07 36.45
CA PHE A 844 -14.44 -5.27 35.98
C PHE A 844 -14.02 -4.31 34.86
N VAL A 845 -12.90 -3.59 35.05
CA VAL A 845 -12.33 -2.70 34.05
C VAL A 845 -11.87 -3.44 32.80
N HIS A 846 -11.27 -4.63 32.93
CA HIS A 846 -10.90 -5.45 31.78
C HIS A 846 -12.11 -5.90 30.97
N LEU A 847 -13.19 -6.34 31.63
CA LEU A 847 -14.43 -6.72 30.97
C LEU A 847 -15.03 -5.53 30.21
N LEU A 848 -15.02 -4.33 30.79
CA LEU A 848 -15.50 -3.13 30.08
C LEU A 848 -14.64 -2.76 28.86
N LEU A 849 -13.32 -2.89 28.95
CA LEU A 849 -12.40 -2.45 27.88
C LEU A 849 -12.29 -3.43 26.73
N PHE A 850 -12.34 -4.73 27.03
CA PHE A 850 -11.97 -5.80 26.10
C PHE A 850 -13.10 -6.78 25.80
N CYS A 851 -14.14 -6.81 26.63
CA CYS A 851 -15.32 -7.64 26.40
C CYS A 851 -16.49 -6.76 25.97
N GLU A 852 -17.34 -7.28 25.08
CA GLU A 852 -18.52 -6.57 24.58
C GLU A 852 -19.65 -6.66 25.62
N VAL A 853 -19.49 -5.97 26.76
CA VAL A 853 -20.52 -5.90 27.81
C VAL A 853 -21.69 -5.02 27.34
N SER A 854 -22.84 -5.65 27.21
CA SER A 854 -24.06 -5.10 26.61
C SER A 854 -24.77 -4.12 27.54
N GLN A 855 -24.88 -4.44 28.83
CA GLN A 855 -25.49 -3.64 29.90
C GLN A 855 -24.54 -3.39 31.09
N PRO A 856 -23.51 -2.53 30.93
CA PRO A 856 -22.56 -2.19 32.00
C PRO A 856 -23.19 -1.69 33.29
N LEU A 857 -24.31 -0.95 33.19
CA LEU A 857 -25.00 -0.39 34.36
C LEU A 857 -25.63 -1.47 35.24
N VAL A 858 -26.32 -2.45 34.63
CA VAL A 858 -26.91 -3.58 35.37
C VAL A 858 -25.80 -4.44 35.99
N PHE A 859 -24.71 -4.63 35.25
CA PHE A 859 -23.54 -5.36 35.74
C PHE A 859 -22.90 -4.65 36.96
N TRP A 860 -22.77 -3.32 36.90
CA TRP A 860 -22.34 -2.47 38.02
C TRP A 860 -23.28 -2.58 39.22
N GLU A 861 -24.58 -2.34 39.04
CA GLU A 861 -25.59 -2.34 40.11
C GLU A 861 -25.63 -3.67 40.86
N THR A 862 -25.39 -4.78 40.15
CA THR A 862 -25.42 -6.13 40.74
C THR A 862 -24.14 -6.47 41.51
N GLN A 863 -22.97 -5.98 41.09
CA GLN A 863 -21.67 -6.51 41.55
C GLN A 863 -20.79 -5.53 42.34
N TRP A 864 -21.15 -4.24 42.44
CA TRP A 864 -20.29 -3.23 43.07
C TRP A 864 -19.93 -3.52 44.54
N LYS A 865 -20.80 -4.24 45.27
CA LYS A 865 -20.58 -4.56 46.69
C LYS A 865 -19.32 -5.40 46.93
N GLY A 866 -19.07 -6.44 46.11
CA GLY A 866 -17.85 -7.26 46.22
C GLY A 866 -16.57 -6.48 45.89
N MET A 867 -16.69 -5.40 45.11
CA MET A 867 -15.58 -4.48 44.81
C MET A 867 -15.33 -3.45 45.93
N GLY A 868 -16.18 -3.36 46.96
CA GLY A 868 -16.12 -2.33 48.00
C GLY A 868 -15.66 -2.79 49.39
N ASP A 869 -15.48 -4.09 49.62
CA ASP A 869 -15.23 -4.64 50.96
C ASP A 869 -13.92 -4.14 51.59
N ASP A 870 -12.83 -4.06 50.82
CA ASP A 870 -11.54 -3.52 51.29
C ASP A 870 -11.61 -2.01 51.62
N ILE A 871 -12.41 -1.27 50.85
CA ILE A 871 -12.65 0.17 51.06
C ILE A 871 -13.44 0.37 52.35
N ARG A 872 -14.46 -0.46 52.59
CA ARG A 872 -15.25 -0.42 53.82
C ARG A 872 -14.37 -0.68 55.05
N LEU A 873 -13.52 -1.69 55.02
CA LEU A 873 -12.58 -1.99 56.12
C LEU A 873 -11.57 -0.85 56.35
N ARG A 874 -11.08 -0.22 55.29
CA ARG A 874 -10.14 0.92 55.38
C ARG A 874 -10.80 2.16 55.99
N LEU A 875 -12.06 2.42 55.65
CA LEU A 875 -12.82 3.51 56.22
C LEU A 875 -13.14 3.26 57.71
N ILE A 876 -13.44 2.02 58.09
CA ILE A 876 -13.65 1.64 59.51
C ILE A 876 -12.37 1.84 60.33
N SER A 877 -11.21 1.43 59.80
CA SER A 877 -9.93 1.53 60.53
C SER A 877 -9.42 2.97 60.70
N GLN A 878 -9.89 3.91 59.87
CA GLN A 878 -9.53 5.33 59.94
C GLN A 878 -10.42 6.13 60.91
N VAL A 879 -11.54 5.58 61.36
CA VAL A 879 -12.46 6.25 62.28
C VAL A 879 -12.22 5.76 63.71
N SER A 880 -11.93 6.67 64.64
CA SER A 880 -11.60 6.36 66.04
C SER A 880 -12.78 5.81 66.87
N ASN A 881 -13.98 5.68 66.29
CA ASN A 881 -15.19 5.26 66.99
C ASN A 881 -15.69 3.90 66.44
N PRO A 882 -15.69 2.81 67.24
CA PRO A 882 -16.05 1.45 66.81
C PRO A 882 -17.50 1.29 66.33
N ASN A 883 -18.38 2.26 66.61
CA ASN A 883 -19.80 2.25 66.23
C ASN A 883 -20.13 3.15 65.02
N CYS A 884 -19.14 3.56 64.23
CA CYS A 884 -19.37 4.38 63.03
C CYS A 884 -20.09 3.56 61.94
N PHE A 885 -21.31 3.96 61.58
CA PHE A 885 -22.04 3.40 60.46
C PHE A 885 -21.58 4.08 59.16
N ILE A 886 -20.95 3.32 58.26
CA ILE A 886 -20.55 3.81 56.93
C ILE A 886 -21.71 3.60 55.96
N ASN A 887 -22.13 4.66 55.27
CA ASN A 887 -23.18 4.57 54.27
C ASN A 887 -22.68 3.84 53.02
N ASP A 888 -23.56 3.01 52.43
CA ASP A 888 -23.30 2.31 51.17
C ASP A 888 -23.00 3.31 50.03
N ASP A 889 -23.59 4.52 50.07
CA ASP A 889 -23.31 5.59 49.09
C ASP A 889 -21.84 6.04 49.12
N ASP A 890 -21.23 6.14 50.31
CA ASP A 890 -19.84 6.60 50.47
C ASP A 890 -18.86 5.54 49.94
N VAL A 891 -19.18 4.25 50.15
CA VAL A 891 -18.43 3.13 49.59
C VAL A 891 -18.60 3.10 48.07
N GLN A 892 -19.82 3.30 47.57
CA GLN A 892 -20.11 3.31 46.13
C GLN A 892 -19.35 4.44 45.41
N GLN A 893 -19.33 5.64 45.96
CA GLN A 893 -18.56 6.78 45.43
C GLN A 893 -17.05 6.49 45.41
N SER A 894 -16.53 5.84 46.45
CA SER A 894 -15.13 5.44 46.54
C SER A 894 -14.76 4.36 45.52
N VAL A 895 -15.64 3.39 45.28
CA VAL A 895 -15.45 2.37 44.25
C VAL A 895 -15.48 3.00 42.86
N LEU A 896 -16.45 3.89 42.57
CA LEU A 896 -16.50 4.62 41.30
C LEU A 896 -15.23 5.45 41.07
N PHE A 897 -14.71 6.08 42.11
CA PHE A 897 -13.45 6.82 42.04
C PHE A 897 -12.25 5.93 41.68
N GLU A 898 -12.14 4.74 42.27
CA GLU A 898 -11.09 3.78 41.93
C GLU A 898 -11.26 3.17 40.52
N LEU A 899 -12.51 2.91 40.09
CA LEU A 899 -12.78 2.47 38.72
C LEU A 899 -12.44 3.54 37.68
N GLU A 900 -12.76 4.81 37.95
CA GLU A 900 -12.40 5.94 37.10
C GLU A 900 -10.88 6.07 36.98
N LYS A 901 -10.12 5.86 38.06
CA LYS A 901 -8.65 5.81 38.00
C LYS A 901 -8.15 4.66 37.11
N LEU A 902 -8.70 3.46 37.27
CA LEU A 902 -8.28 2.28 36.52
C LEU A 902 -8.61 2.39 35.02
N LEU A 903 -9.81 2.88 34.67
CA LEU A 903 -10.22 3.14 33.29
C LEU A 903 -9.39 4.26 32.65
N ASN A 904 -9.10 5.32 33.41
CA ASN A 904 -8.21 6.37 32.94
C ASN A 904 -6.78 5.85 32.75
N ALA A 905 -6.29 4.93 33.59
CA ALA A 905 -4.95 4.35 33.47
C ALA A 905 -4.80 3.40 32.26
N ALA A 906 -5.88 2.79 31.77
CA ALA A 906 -5.86 1.85 30.65
C ALA A 906 -5.47 2.49 29.29
N THR A 907 -5.13 1.64 28.31
CA THR A 907 -4.77 2.06 26.94
C THR A 907 -5.61 1.28 25.90
N PRO A 908 -6.55 1.92 25.16
CA PRO A 908 -6.88 3.35 25.16
C PRO A 908 -7.56 3.81 26.47
N SER A 909 -7.31 5.06 26.86
CA SER A 909 -7.88 5.68 28.05
C SER A 909 -9.39 5.92 27.85
N LYS A 910 -10.18 5.55 28.85
CA LYS A 910 -11.64 5.64 28.86
C LYS A 910 -12.12 6.18 30.21
N SER A 911 -13.32 6.77 30.23
CA SER A 911 -13.99 7.21 31.46
C SER A 911 -15.23 6.37 31.72
N LEU A 912 -15.71 6.31 32.97
CA LEU A 912 -17.00 5.70 33.32
C LEU A 912 -18.16 6.22 32.45
N SER A 913 -18.10 7.48 32.02
CA SER A 913 -19.11 8.07 31.13
C SER A 913 -19.16 7.41 29.75
N ASP A 914 -18.03 6.89 29.24
CA ASP A 914 -17.98 6.18 27.95
C ASP A 914 -18.79 4.88 27.96
N PHE A 915 -19.05 4.33 29.16
CA PHE A 915 -19.80 3.10 29.38
C PHE A 915 -21.22 3.35 29.91
N GLY A 916 -21.62 4.61 30.10
CA GLY A 916 -22.91 4.97 30.68
C GLY A 916 -23.01 4.73 32.19
N LEU A 917 -21.88 4.72 32.90
CA LEU A 917 -21.82 4.55 34.36
C LEU A 917 -21.78 5.91 35.08
N PRO A 918 -22.26 5.99 36.34
CA PRO A 918 -22.25 7.24 37.12
C PRO A 918 -20.83 7.70 37.42
N LEU A 919 -20.57 9.01 37.30
CA LEU A 919 -19.30 9.62 37.66
C LEU A 919 -19.21 9.92 39.17
N PRO A 920 -18.00 9.92 39.76
CA PRO A 920 -17.80 10.36 41.14
C PRO A 920 -18.15 11.85 41.36
N LEU A 921 -18.36 12.25 42.62
CA LEU A 921 -18.58 13.66 43.03
C LEU A 921 -17.47 14.61 42.52
N ALA A 922 -17.86 15.83 42.13
CA ALA A 922 -16.99 16.83 41.49
C ALA A 922 -15.77 17.28 42.33
N SER A 923 -15.86 17.24 43.66
CA SER A 923 -14.74 17.54 44.57
C SER A 923 -13.66 16.46 44.56
N ALA A 924 -14.01 15.19 44.33
CA ALA A 924 -13.07 14.09 44.15
C ALA A 924 -12.43 14.10 42.75
N LEU A 925 -13.18 14.52 41.73
CA LEU A 925 -12.70 14.67 40.35
C LEU A 925 -11.64 15.78 40.18
N ALA A 926 -11.67 16.84 40.99
CA ALA A 926 -10.69 17.93 40.96
C ALA A 926 -9.25 17.44 41.25
N THR A 927 -9.10 16.40 42.09
CA THR A 927 -7.81 15.75 42.40
C THR A 927 -7.34 14.82 41.28
N VAL A 928 -8.24 14.41 40.38
CA VAL A 928 -8.00 13.46 39.26
C VAL A 928 -7.83 14.18 37.92
N GLY A 929 -8.12 15.49 37.85
CA GLY A 929 -8.18 16.27 36.61
C GLY A 929 -6.95 16.14 35.72
N ASN A 930 -5.75 16.01 36.29
CA ASN A 930 -4.52 15.77 35.54
C ASN A 930 -3.89 14.40 35.87
N ARG A 931 -4.27 13.39 35.07
CA ARG A 931 -3.72 12.01 35.07
C ARG A 931 -2.19 11.95 35.22
N LEU A 932 -1.46 12.84 34.55
CA LEU A 932 0.00 12.81 34.50
C LEU A 932 0.64 13.29 35.82
N LEU A 933 0.00 14.24 36.50
CA LEU A 933 0.42 14.68 37.83
C LEU A 933 0.14 13.61 38.89
N LEU A 934 -1.02 12.94 38.79
CA LEU A 934 -1.37 11.87 39.73
C LEU A 934 -0.38 10.70 39.64
N GLU A 935 -0.06 10.23 38.42
CA GLU A 935 0.92 9.16 38.18
C GLU A 935 2.31 9.46 38.78
N GLU A 936 2.72 10.74 38.81
CA GLU A 936 4.04 11.18 39.30
C GLU A 936 4.04 11.69 40.75
N THR A 937 2.90 11.64 41.45
CA THR A 937 2.77 12.05 42.86
C THR A 937 2.20 10.97 43.77
N SER A 938 1.63 9.89 43.20
CA SER A 938 1.04 8.75 43.90
C SER A 938 2.08 7.73 44.37
N TYR A 939 3.03 8.15 45.22
CA TYR A 939 4.04 7.26 45.80
C TYR A 939 3.89 7.14 47.32
N ASP A 940 4.30 6.00 47.87
CA ASP A 940 4.47 5.84 49.32
C ASP A 940 5.70 6.63 49.78
N ARG A 941 5.44 7.81 50.33
CA ARG A 941 6.49 8.74 50.77
C ARG A 941 7.30 8.21 51.95
N SER A 942 6.67 7.43 52.83
CA SER A 942 7.31 6.86 54.02
C SER A 942 8.27 5.74 53.63
N ALA A 943 7.86 4.87 52.70
CA ALA A 943 8.73 3.84 52.14
C ALA A 943 9.92 4.44 51.38
N LEU A 944 9.68 5.46 50.54
CA LEU A 944 10.77 6.15 49.81
C LEU A 944 11.74 6.90 50.74
N ALA A 945 11.26 7.46 51.85
CA ALA A 945 12.11 8.06 52.86
C ALA A 945 13.01 7.01 53.54
N ALA A 946 12.46 5.83 53.85
CA ALA A 946 13.24 4.72 54.41
C ALA A 946 14.30 4.20 53.43
N ASP A 947 13.93 3.98 52.16
CA ASP A 947 14.85 3.57 51.10
C ASP A 947 15.99 4.58 50.90
N HIS A 948 15.67 5.87 50.97
CA HIS A 948 16.66 6.93 50.89
C HIS A 948 17.64 6.90 52.07
N CYS A 949 17.14 6.79 53.31
CA CYS A 949 17.97 6.71 54.52
C CYS A 949 18.92 5.50 54.51
N GLN A 950 18.50 4.38 53.92
CA GLN A 950 19.36 3.20 53.78
C GLN A 950 20.39 3.34 52.65
N SER A 951 20.01 3.98 51.54
CA SER A 951 20.85 4.04 50.33
C SER A 951 21.88 5.17 50.35
N GLN A 952 21.59 6.30 50.99
CA GLN A 952 22.45 7.49 50.99
C GLN A 952 23.84 7.26 51.64
N PRO A 953 23.97 6.55 52.78
CA PRO A 953 25.27 6.26 53.39
C PRO A 953 26.15 5.30 52.58
N LEU A 954 25.55 4.53 51.66
CA LEU A 954 26.24 3.53 50.83
C LEU A 954 26.83 4.14 49.54
N LEU A 955 26.60 5.43 49.28
CA LEU A 955 27.19 6.12 48.13
C LEU A 955 28.71 6.24 48.29
N ASN A 956 29.45 5.89 47.25
CA ASN A 956 30.90 6.10 47.24
C ASN A 956 31.24 7.59 47.10
N PHE A 957 32.52 7.93 47.26
CA PHE A 957 32.98 9.32 47.28
C PHE A 957 32.62 10.11 46.01
N ASP A 958 32.74 9.50 44.83
CA ASP A 958 32.41 10.17 43.55
C ASP A 958 30.90 10.34 43.37
N GLN A 959 30.09 9.35 43.77
CA GLN A 959 28.63 9.43 43.77
C GLN A 959 28.09 10.47 44.75
N LEU A 960 28.70 10.56 45.95
CA LEU A 960 28.30 11.51 46.99
C LEU A 960 28.56 12.96 46.55
N LYS A 961 29.64 13.22 45.80
CA LYS A 961 29.88 14.55 45.20
C LYS A 961 28.75 14.98 44.26
N VAL A 962 28.29 14.07 43.40
CA VAL A 962 27.17 14.34 42.48
C VAL A 962 25.90 14.58 43.28
N TYR A 963 25.60 13.72 44.25
CA TYR A 963 24.43 13.84 45.13
C TYR A 963 24.40 15.21 45.83
N ASN A 964 25.47 15.57 46.55
CA ASN A 964 25.56 16.83 47.28
C ASN A 964 25.41 18.05 46.37
N CYS A 965 26.03 18.02 45.18
CA CYS A 965 25.91 19.09 44.19
C CYS A 965 24.44 19.37 43.81
N ILE A 966 23.64 18.32 43.61
CA ILE A 966 22.23 18.42 43.24
C ILE A 966 21.40 18.97 44.41
N ILE A 967 21.62 18.46 45.62
CA ILE A 967 20.87 18.91 46.81
C ILE A 967 21.17 20.37 47.12
N THR A 968 22.44 20.78 47.17
CA THR A 968 22.82 22.18 47.41
C THR A 968 22.26 23.12 46.32
N SER A 969 22.24 22.68 45.06
CA SER A 969 21.68 23.50 43.97
C SER A 969 20.16 23.66 44.09
N TYR A 970 19.46 22.62 44.53
CA TYR A 970 18.02 22.65 44.81
C TYR A 970 17.69 23.57 45.99
N GLU A 971 18.44 23.49 47.10
CA GLU A 971 18.27 24.38 48.25
C GLU A 971 18.54 25.86 47.89
N ALA A 972 19.50 26.11 46.99
CA ALA A 972 19.81 27.43 46.46
C ALA A 972 18.85 27.92 45.35
N ASN A 973 17.83 27.15 44.97
CA ASN A 973 16.92 27.41 43.83
C ASN A 973 17.66 27.75 42.53
N SER A 974 18.79 27.10 42.29
CA SER A 974 19.63 27.30 41.12
C SER A 974 19.49 26.14 40.13
N GLN A 975 19.48 26.46 38.84
CA GLN A 975 19.47 25.43 37.80
C GLN A 975 20.78 24.66 37.82
N VAL A 976 20.67 23.33 37.74
CA VAL A 976 21.83 22.44 37.65
C VAL A 976 21.76 21.55 36.41
N LEU A 977 22.82 21.57 35.61
CA LEU A 977 22.98 20.75 34.41
C LEU A 977 24.25 19.90 34.57
N LEU A 978 24.07 18.61 34.83
CA LEU A 978 25.19 17.69 35.06
C LEU A 978 25.21 16.55 34.05
N PHE A 979 26.41 16.15 33.65
CA PHE A 979 26.64 14.91 32.94
C PHE A 979 27.49 14.00 33.82
N VAL A 980 26.96 12.83 34.20
CA VAL A 980 27.65 11.82 34.99
C VAL A 980 28.17 10.73 34.06
N TYR A 981 29.48 10.79 33.83
CA TYR A 981 30.22 9.82 33.06
C TYR A 981 30.63 8.66 33.96
N GLY A 982 30.31 7.43 33.59
CA GLY A 982 30.75 6.28 34.36
C GLY A 982 30.58 5.00 33.57
N HIS A 983 31.59 4.14 33.56
CA HIS A 983 31.53 2.88 32.82
C HIS A 983 30.58 1.86 33.45
N GLY A 984 30.37 0.73 32.77
CA GLY A 984 29.53 -0.35 33.29
C GLY A 984 29.98 -0.80 34.69
N GLY A 985 29.06 -0.82 35.66
CA GLY A 985 29.33 -1.28 37.03
C GLY A 985 29.71 -0.21 38.07
N THR A 986 29.76 1.08 37.70
CA THR A 986 30.10 2.19 38.63
C THR A 986 28.94 2.68 39.51
N GLY A 987 27.79 2.01 39.47
CA GLY A 987 26.66 2.32 40.34
C GLY A 987 25.80 3.53 39.92
N LYS A 988 25.85 4.01 38.67
CA LYS A 988 25.00 5.11 38.16
C LYS A 988 23.51 4.93 38.51
N THR A 989 22.96 3.75 38.24
CA THR A 989 21.54 3.44 38.54
C THR A 989 21.25 3.47 40.04
N PHE A 990 22.21 3.08 40.89
CA PHE A 990 22.07 3.18 42.35
C PHE A 990 21.97 4.64 42.77
N LEU A 991 22.87 5.50 42.26
CA LEU A 991 22.83 6.95 42.47
C LEU A 991 21.50 7.57 41.99
N TRP A 992 21.00 7.20 40.80
CA TRP A 992 19.70 7.65 40.30
C TRP A 992 18.55 7.30 41.24
N ARG A 993 18.51 6.05 41.73
CA ARG A 993 17.49 5.61 42.70
C ARG A 993 17.56 6.42 43.99
N THR A 994 18.76 6.65 44.55
CA THR A 994 18.92 7.42 45.79
C THR A 994 18.44 8.87 45.66
N ILE A 995 18.70 9.52 44.51
CA ILE A 995 18.25 10.89 44.22
C ILE A 995 16.72 10.92 44.01
N ILE A 996 16.18 9.98 43.24
CA ILE A 996 14.74 9.88 42.99
C ILE A 996 13.97 9.67 44.30
N SER A 997 14.43 8.75 45.16
CA SER A 997 13.79 8.48 46.46
C SER A 997 13.79 9.70 47.38
N PHE A 998 14.86 10.50 47.37
CA PHE A 998 14.93 11.75 48.14
C PHE A 998 13.87 12.77 47.71
N PHE A 999 13.79 13.10 46.41
CA PHE A 999 12.84 14.10 45.94
C PHE A 999 11.39 13.63 46.02
N ARG A 1000 11.12 12.34 45.71
CA ARG A 1000 9.77 11.79 45.74
C ARG A 1000 9.24 11.61 47.18
N SER A 1001 10.10 11.33 48.17
CA SER A 1001 9.66 11.30 49.59
C SER A 1001 9.18 12.67 50.08
N MET A 1002 9.77 13.75 49.55
CA MET A 1002 9.31 15.13 49.79
C MET A 1002 8.09 15.54 48.93
N GLY A 1003 7.54 14.63 48.13
CA GLY A 1003 6.40 14.88 47.25
C GLY A 1003 6.71 15.75 46.03
N LYS A 1004 7.98 15.83 45.61
CA LYS A 1004 8.39 16.55 44.40
C LYS A 1004 8.36 15.63 43.18
N ILE A 1005 8.11 16.23 42.01
CA ILE A 1005 8.05 15.51 40.73
C ILE A 1005 9.44 15.44 40.10
N VAL A 1006 9.91 14.22 39.88
CA VAL A 1006 11.16 13.90 39.17
C VAL A 1006 10.84 12.98 38.01
N LEU A 1007 11.20 13.41 36.80
CA LEU A 1007 10.96 12.63 35.60
C LEU A 1007 12.19 11.78 35.29
N ALA A 1008 12.06 10.47 35.51
CA ALA A 1008 13.10 9.49 35.22
C ALA A 1008 12.89 8.91 33.82
N VAL A 1009 13.80 9.23 32.90
CA VAL A 1009 13.75 8.75 31.52
C VAL A 1009 15.03 8.01 31.14
N ALA A 1010 14.92 7.15 30.13
CA ALA A 1010 16.09 6.52 29.51
C ALA A 1010 15.99 6.51 27.99
N ALA A 1011 17.12 6.28 27.32
CA ALA A 1011 17.18 6.17 25.86
C ALA A 1011 16.43 4.94 25.31
N SER A 1012 16.42 3.82 26.04
CA SER A 1012 15.78 2.55 25.63
C SER A 1012 14.73 2.06 26.64
N GLY A 1013 13.78 1.25 26.16
CA GLY A 1013 12.72 0.69 27.02
C GLY A 1013 13.26 -0.27 28.08
N ILE A 1014 14.34 -1.01 27.80
CA ILE A 1014 14.96 -1.91 28.78
C ILE A 1014 15.66 -1.10 29.87
N ALA A 1015 16.40 -0.06 29.51
CA ALA A 1015 17.08 0.81 30.48
C ALA A 1015 16.08 1.55 31.38
N SER A 1016 14.91 1.98 30.85
CA SER A 1016 13.91 2.67 31.65
C SER A 1016 13.29 1.80 32.75
N LEU A 1017 13.23 0.47 32.58
CA LEU A 1017 12.71 -0.45 33.59
C LEU A 1017 13.59 -0.51 34.86
N LEU A 1018 14.86 -0.10 34.77
CA LEU A 1018 15.78 -0.09 35.91
C LEU A 1018 15.56 1.13 36.82
N LEU A 1019 14.89 2.17 36.32
CA LEU A 1019 14.56 3.39 37.05
C LEU A 1019 13.15 3.28 37.66
N PRO A 1020 12.92 3.77 38.90
CA PRO A 1020 11.60 3.76 39.52
C PRO A 1020 10.59 4.57 38.70
N ALA A 1021 9.52 3.92 38.22
CA ALA A 1021 8.54 4.52 37.29
C ALA A 1021 9.17 5.09 36.00
N GLY A 1022 10.31 4.55 35.56
CA GLY A 1022 11.02 5.05 34.39
C GLY A 1022 10.27 4.82 33.08
N ARG A 1023 10.37 5.77 32.16
CA ARG A 1023 9.83 5.67 30.79
C ARG A 1023 10.91 5.98 29.76
N THR A 1024 10.65 5.66 28.49
CA THR A 1024 11.53 6.15 27.42
C THR A 1024 11.32 7.65 27.23
N ALA A 1025 12.40 8.39 26.94
CA ALA A 1025 12.32 9.84 26.73
C ALA A 1025 11.33 10.21 25.62
N HIS A 1026 11.31 9.44 24.53
CA HIS A 1026 10.37 9.61 23.42
C HIS A 1026 8.91 9.47 23.85
N SER A 1027 8.58 8.47 24.67
CA SER A 1027 7.21 8.24 25.14
C SER A 1027 6.76 9.32 26.13
N HIS A 1028 7.67 9.72 27.02
CA HIS A 1028 7.36 10.60 28.13
C HIS A 1028 7.20 12.06 27.69
N PHE A 1029 8.13 12.57 26.88
CA PHE A 1029 8.08 13.95 26.38
C PHE A 1029 7.35 14.11 25.05
N LYS A 1030 6.90 13.01 24.42
CA LYS A 1030 6.35 12.99 23.07
C LYS A 1030 7.32 13.59 22.04
N ILE A 1031 8.60 13.20 22.16
CA ILE A 1031 9.65 13.56 21.20
C ILE A 1031 9.32 12.89 19.86
N PRO A 1032 9.30 13.64 18.74
CA PRO A 1032 9.18 13.06 17.41
C PRO A 1032 10.27 12.02 17.16
N ILE A 1033 9.95 10.93 16.46
CA ILE A 1033 10.94 9.89 16.11
C ILE A 1033 11.91 10.43 15.05
N ASP A 1034 11.42 11.26 14.13
CA ASP A 1034 12.21 11.89 13.09
C ASP A 1034 12.57 13.31 13.51
N LEU A 1035 13.83 13.48 13.91
CA LEU A 1035 14.34 14.71 14.51
C LEU A 1035 15.13 15.56 13.51
N THR A 1036 14.68 16.79 13.37
CA THR A 1036 15.37 17.89 12.69
C THR A 1036 15.92 18.90 13.70
N ASP A 1037 16.83 19.78 13.29
CA ASP A 1037 17.42 20.79 14.18
C ASP A 1037 16.38 21.82 14.70
N GLU A 1038 15.19 21.91 14.09
CA GLU A 1038 14.08 22.79 14.52
C GLU A 1038 12.92 22.03 15.19
N SER A 1039 13.04 20.72 15.39
CA SER A 1039 11.96 19.90 15.95
C SER A 1039 11.53 20.37 17.35
N MET A 1040 10.24 20.26 17.64
CA MET A 1040 9.63 20.52 18.95
C MET A 1040 8.92 19.26 19.45
N CYS A 1041 8.86 19.07 20.76
CA CYS A 1041 8.07 17.99 21.35
C CYS A 1041 6.58 18.23 21.10
N HIS A 1042 5.78 17.16 21.00
CA HIS A 1042 4.33 17.29 20.84
C HIS A 1042 3.60 17.63 22.16
N ALA A 1043 4.16 18.55 22.94
CA ALA A 1043 3.57 19.11 24.15
C ALA A 1043 3.12 20.56 23.86
N LYS A 1044 1.83 20.86 24.06
CA LYS A 1044 1.25 22.19 23.80
C LYS A 1044 0.94 22.91 25.11
N LYS A 1045 1.02 24.24 25.13
CA LYS A 1045 0.56 25.06 26.26
C LYS A 1045 -0.91 24.76 26.60
N GLY A 1046 -1.23 24.75 27.90
CA GLY A 1046 -2.58 24.43 28.39
C GLY A 1046 -2.97 22.94 28.33
N THR A 1047 -2.03 22.03 28.04
CA THR A 1047 -2.26 20.58 28.13
C THR A 1047 -1.79 20.03 29.48
N HIS A 1048 -2.34 18.88 29.87
CA HIS A 1048 -1.95 18.17 31.11
C HIS A 1048 -0.45 17.85 31.16
N LEU A 1049 0.18 17.56 30.00
CA LEU A 1049 1.62 17.31 29.90
C LEU A 1049 2.45 18.58 30.12
N ALA A 1050 1.99 19.72 29.61
CA ALA A 1050 2.66 21.00 29.87
C ALA A 1050 2.62 21.35 31.35
N GLU A 1051 1.51 21.08 32.04
CA GLU A 1051 1.39 21.28 33.48
C GLU A 1051 2.34 20.37 34.28
N LEU A 1052 2.46 19.09 33.93
CA LEU A 1052 3.45 18.17 34.51
C LEU A 1052 4.88 18.71 34.34
N LEU A 1053 5.24 19.16 33.14
CA LEU A 1053 6.57 19.69 32.85
C LEU A 1053 6.86 20.98 33.62
N MET A 1054 5.86 21.85 33.81
CA MET A 1054 5.98 23.05 34.63
C MET A 1054 6.20 22.72 36.12
N GLN A 1055 5.57 21.67 36.65
CA GLN A 1055 5.72 21.27 38.06
C GLN A 1055 6.94 20.38 38.34
N THR A 1056 7.59 19.86 37.29
CA THR A 1056 8.79 19.02 37.42
C THR A 1056 9.97 19.82 37.99
N VAL A 1057 10.67 19.25 38.96
CA VAL A 1057 11.85 19.87 39.60
C VAL A 1057 13.16 19.38 38.99
N LEU A 1058 13.23 18.11 38.62
CA LEU A 1058 14.44 17.47 38.09
C LEU A 1058 14.09 16.47 36.99
N ILE A 1059 14.87 16.49 35.90
CA ILE A 1059 14.81 15.49 34.83
C ILE A 1059 16.09 14.65 34.90
N ILE A 1060 15.94 13.33 35.01
CA ILE A 1060 17.05 12.37 34.98
C ILE A 1060 16.96 11.57 33.69
N TRP A 1061 18.03 11.57 32.90
CA TRP A 1061 18.09 10.86 31.63
C TRP A 1061 19.26 9.87 31.61
N ASP A 1062 18.94 8.58 31.72
CA ASP A 1062 19.92 7.49 31.71
C ASP A 1062 20.21 6.98 30.28
N GLU A 1063 21.44 6.53 30.08
CA GLU A 1063 22.01 6.18 28.77
C GLU A 1063 21.89 7.29 27.71
N ALA A 1064 22.10 8.54 28.15
CA ALA A 1064 22.06 9.74 27.31
C ALA A 1064 22.94 9.66 26.04
N PRO A 1065 24.17 9.11 26.07
CA PRO A 1065 25.01 8.95 24.87
C PRO A 1065 24.39 8.14 23.73
N MET A 1066 23.42 7.27 24.02
CA MET A 1066 22.70 6.50 23.00
C MET A 1066 21.63 7.31 22.26
N SER A 1067 21.31 8.52 22.75
CA SER A 1067 20.28 9.40 22.18
C SER A 1067 20.91 10.46 21.27
N ASP A 1068 20.23 10.78 20.15
CA ASP A 1068 20.65 11.87 19.26
C ASP A 1068 20.63 13.22 20.02
N ARG A 1069 21.63 14.09 19.80
CA ARG A 1069 21.68 15.45 20.37
C ARG A 1069 20.38 16.22 20.16
N ARG A 1070 19.71 16.02 19.03
CA ARG A 1070 18.45 16.67 18.68
C ARG A 1070 17.30 16.29 19.61
N CYS A 1071 17.35 15.15 20.29
CA CYS A 1071 16.38 14.79 21.33
C CYS A 1071 16.40 15.81 22.48
N PHE A 1072 17.60 16.20 22.92
CA PHE A 1072 17.81 17.12 24.02
C PHE A 1072 17.50 18.56 23.62
N GLU A 1073 17.90 18.96 22.42
CA GLU A 1073 17.62 20.30 21.86
C GLU A 1073 16.12 20.51 21.61
N CYS A 1074 15.42 19.46 21.16
CA CYS A 1074 13.97 19.44 20.99
C CYS A 1074 13.25 19.66 22.33
N LEU A 1075 13.70 18.97 23.39
CA LEU A 1075 13.17 19.15 24.74
C LEU A 1075 13.48 20.56 25.28
N ASP A 1076 14.70 21.06 25.07
CA ASP A 1076 15.12 22.41 25.46
C ASP A 1076 14.20 23.48 24.87
N ARG A 1077 14.03 23.51 23.55
CA ARG A 1077 13.14 24.47 22.88
C ARG A 1077 11.71 24.39 23.39
N THR A 1078 11.20 23.17 23.60
CA THR A 1078 9.84 22.95 24.12
C THR A 1078 9.69 23.49 25.55
N LEU A 1079 10.66 23.24 26.43
CA LEU A 1079 10.60 23.73 27.80
C LEU A 1079 10.74 25.25 27.88
N ARG A 1080 11.58 25.87 27.05
CA ARG A 1080 11.67 27.33 26.95
C ARG A 1080 10.35 27.96 26.50
N ASP A 1081 9.65 27.32 25.56
CA ASP A 1081 8.32 27.76 25.14
C ASP A 1081 7.30 27.58 26.27
N ILE A 1082 7.17 26.38 26.85
CA ILE A 1082 6.17 26.07 27.89
C ILE A 1082 6.36 26.92 29.16
N THR A 1083 7.60 27.21 29.55
CA THR A 1083 7.92 27.99 30.77
C THR A 1083 8.00 29.49 30.52
N ASP A 1084 7.83 29.95 29.27
CA ASP A 1084 8.02 31.35 28.85
C ASP A 1084 9.40 31.92 29.26
N ASN A 1085 10.42 31.06 29.40
CA ASN A 1085 11.78 31.43 29.75
C ASN A 1085 12.74 31.06 28.61
N SER A 1086 12.95 32.00 27.69
CA SER A 1086 13.82 31.82 26.51
C SER A 1086 15.32 31.94 26.82
N SER A 1087 15.67 32.52 27.97
CA SER A 1087 17.04 32.91 28.34
C SER A 1087 17.89 31.78 28.92
N GLN A 1088 17.26 30.83 29.62
CA GLN A 1088 17.96 29.70 30.26
C GLN A 1088 17.75 28.39 29.47
N PRO A 1089 18.78 27.53 29.36
CA PRO A 1089 18.60 26.17 28.84
C PRO A 1089 17.50 25.42 29.59
N PHE A 1090 16.78 24.55 28.90
CA PHE A 1090 15.62 23.78 29.37
C PHE A 1090 14.57 24.61 30.11
N GLY A 1091 14.42 25.91 29.80
CA GLY A 1091 13.47 26.78 30.48
C GLY A 1091 13.74 26.97 31.98
N GLY A 1092 15.01 26.82 32.39
CA GLY A 1092 15.44 26.89 33.80
C GLY A 1092 15.26 25.58 34.59
N LYS A 1093 14.84 24.49 33.94
CA LYS A 1093 14.71 23.16 34.58
C LYS A 1093 16.07 22.49 34.77
N SER A 1094 16.27 21.85 35.91
CA SER A 1094 17.49 21.08 36.20
C SER A 1094 17.47 19.73 35.47
N VAL A 1095 18.58 19.38 34.82
CA VAL A 1095 18.71 18.18 33.98
C VAL A 1095 19.99 17.43 34.33
N LEU A 1096 19.84 16.13 34.56
CA LEU A 1096 20.91 15.22 34.94
C LEU A 1096 21.01 14.11 33.90
N LEU A 1097 22.13 14.11 33.16
CA LEU A 1097 22.39 13.14 32.10
C LEU A 1097 23.39 12.09 32.59
N GLY A 1098 23.12 10.82 32.28
CA GLY A 1098 23.95 9.69 32.66
C GLY A 1098 24.33 8.82 31.48
N GLY A 1099 25.56 8.31 31.46
CA GLY A 1099 25.93 7.26 30.51
C GLY A 1099 27.43 7.10 30.32
N ASP A 1100 27.79 6.32 29.30
CA ASP A 1100 29.17 6.07 28.91
C ASP A 1100 29.31 6.19 27.39
N PHE A 1101 30.18 7.10 26.92
CA PHE A 1101 30.46 7.31 25.50
C PHE A 1101 31.23 6.14 24.85
N ARG A 1102 31.77 5.20 25.64
CA ARG A 1102 32.36 3.95 25.14
C ARG A 1102 31.30 2.93 24.72
N GLN A 1103 30.04 3.14 25.10
CA GLN A 1103 28.92 2.31 24.68
C GLN A 1103 28.46 2.70 23.26
N THR A 1104 27.34 2.12 22.81
CA THR A 1104 26.84 2.38 21.46
C THR A 1104 26.49 3.86 21.27
N PRO A 1105 26.99 4.52 20.21
CA PRO A 1105 26.59 5.87 19.87
C PRO A 1105 25.12 5.90 19.40
N PRO A 1106 24.55 7.09 19.16
CA PRO A 1106 23.18 7.21 18.68
C PRO A 1106 22.94 6.40 17.40
N VAL A 1107 21.89 5.56 17.42
CA VAL A 1107 21.59 4.66 16.32
C VAL A 1107 20.97 5.44 15.16
N LYS A 1108 21.81 5.84 14.20
CA LYS A 1108 21.36 6.37 12.91
C LYS A 1108 21.50 5.33 11.81
N ILE A 1109 20.37 4.97 11.19
CA ILE A 1109 20.33 3.92 10.18
C ILE A 1109 21.06 4.41 8.92
N LYS A 1110 22.17 3.75 8.57
CA LYS A 1110 22.91 3.90 7.30
C LYS A 1110 23.55 5.28 7.08
N CYS A 1111 24.06 5.89 8.16
CA CYS A 1111 24.79 7.16 8.15
C CYS A 1111 26.32 6.96 8.14
N SER A 1112 27.05 8.01 7.78
CA SER A 1112 28.52 8.04 7.86
C SER A 1112 29.02 8.26 9.30
N SER A 1113 30.26 7.90 9.60
CA SER A 1113 30.87 8.15 10.93
C SER A 1113 30.83 9.64 11.32
N SER A 1114 30.96 10.55 10.35
CA SER A 1114 30.84 12.00 10.60
C SER A 1114 29.42 12.40 11.02
N GLU A 1115 28.40 11.80 10.41
CA GLU A 1115 26.99 12.05 10.76
C GLU A 1115 26.60 11.44 12.11
N ILE A 1116 27.21 10.31 12.48
CA ILE A 1116 27.08 9.75 13.84
C ILE A 1116 27.69 10.70 14.85
N ILE A 1117 28.92 11.16 14.60
CA ILE A 1117 29.60 12.12 15.49
C ILE A 1117 28.79 13.41 15.59
N ASP A 1118 28.27 13.94 14.48
CA ASP A 1118 27.40 15.13 14.50
C ASP A 1118 26.11 14.91 15.32
N ALA A 1119 25.61 13.69 15.39
CA ALA A 1119 24.44 13.32 16.19
C ALA A 1119 24.76 13.15 17.69
N THR A 1120 26.02 13.13 18.10
CA THR A 1120 26.39 12.88 19.50
C THR A 1120 26.16 14.09 20.38
N LEU A 1121 25.82 13.85 21.65
CA LEU A 1121 25.55 14.89 22.65
C LEU A 1121 26.67 15.96 22.75
N PRO A 1122 27.99 15.65 22.68
CA PRO A 1122 29.05 16.65 22.71
C PRO A 1122 29.02 17.68 21.57
N ARG A 1123 28.31 17.40 20.47
CA ARG A 1123 28.12 18.34 19.36
C ARG A 1123 26.93 19.30 19.56
N SER A 1124 26.13 19.11 20.62
CA SER A 1124 25.03 20.01 20.93
C SER A 1124 25.51 21.35 21.47
N TYR A 1125 24.80 22.44 21.16
CA TYR A 1125 24.99 23.73 21.83
C TYR A 1125 24.71 23.67 23.34
N LEU A 1126 24.01 22.63 23.80
CA LEU A 1126 23.74 22.42 25.22
C LEU A 1126 24.95 21.88 25.97
N TRP A 1127 25.88 21.20 25.29
CA TRP A 1127 27.00 20.50 25.93
C TRP A 1127 27.91 21.40 26.79
N PRO A 1128 28.30 22.62 26.36
CA PRO A 1128 29.12 23.52 27.18
C PRO A 1128 28.46 23.94 28.51
N HIS A 1129 27.14 23.81 28.63
CA HIS A 1129 26.41 24.13 29.85
C HIS A 1129 26.39 22.97 30.87
N PHE A 1130 26.79 21.75 30.47
CA PHE A 1130 26.84 20.60 31.36
C PHE A 1130 28.16 20.52 32.12
N ARG A 1131 28.09 20.43 33.45
CA ARG A 1131 29.25 20.11 34.29
C ARG A 1131 29.43 18.58 34.34
N ILE A 1132 30.63 18.12 33.99
CA ILE A 1132 30.95 16.70 33.88
C ILE A 1132 31.47 16.18 35.23
N PHE A 1133 30.92 15.05 35.69
CA PHE A 1133 31.41 14.27 36.83
C PHE A 1133 31.76 12.86 36.38
N GLU A 1134 32.90 12.35 36.81
CA GLU A 1134 33.38 11.01 36.43
C GLU A 1134 33.31 10.06 37.63
N LEU A 1135 32.70 8.88 37.44
CA LEU A 1135 32.68 7.80 38.42
C LEU A 1135 33.73 6.76 38.04
N HIS A 1136 34.75 6.58 38.89
CA HIS A 1136 35.89 5.72 38.60
C HIS A 1136 35.77 4.32 39.23
N GLU A 1137 35.02 4.20 40.32
CA GLU A 1137 35.00 2.97 41.12
C GLU A 1137 34.00 1.94 40.56
N ASN A 1138 34.48 0.76 40.15
CA ASN A 1138 33.62 -0.35 39.71
C ASN A 1138 33.06 -1.15 40.91
N MET A 1139 31.84 -0.83 41.33
CA MET A 1139 31.19 -1.49 42.46
C MET A 1139 30.68 -2.91 42.12
N ARG A 1140 30.39 -3.20 40.84
CA ARG A 1140 29.91 -4.53 40.41
C ARG A 1140 30.97 -5.61 40.54
N LEU A 1141 32.25 -5.25 40.37
CA LEU A 1141 33.37 -6.18 40.49
C LEU A 1141 33.90 -6.29 41.93
N ARG A 1142 33.48 -5.40 42.84
CA ARG A 1142 33.85 -5.41 44.27
C ARG A 1142 32.99 -6.35 45.12
N SER A 1143 31.78 -6.72 44.68
CA SER A 1143 30.81 -7.44 45.52
C SER A 1143 31.13 -8.93 45.72
N HIS A 1144 32.20 -9.44 45.12
CA HIS A 1144 32.66 -10.81 45.31
C HIS A 1144 34.14 -10.81 45.71
N ILE A 1145 34.42 -11.11 46.99
CA ILE A 1145 35.53 -11.93 47.54
C ILE A 1145 36.40 -11.25 48.62
N ASP A 1146 36.36 -11.86 49.82
CA ASP A 1146 37.21 -11.66 51.01
C ASP A 1146 38.62 -12.30 50.89
N SER A 1147 39.24 -12.32 49.70
CA SER A 1147 40.60 -12.90 49.56
C SER A 1147 41.52 -12.00 48.75
N ASN A 1148 42.62 -11.59 49.37
CA ASN A 1148 43.61 -10.65 48.83
C ASN A 1148 44.28 -11.13 47.52
N ILE A 1149 44.12 -12.39 47.12
CA ILE A 1149 44.74 -12.99 45.92
C ILE A 1149 43.87 -12.81 44.65
N LEU A 1150 42.55 -12.59 44.78
CA LEU A 1150 41.62 -12.40 43.64
C LEU A 1150 41.41 -10.93 43.23
N ASN A 1151 41.96 -9.98 43.99
CA ASN A 1151 41.83 -8.55 43.72
C ASN A 1151 42.69 -8.07 42.53
N GLU A 1152 43.87 -8.65 42.31
CA GLU A 1152 44.76 -8.24 41.20
C GLU A 1152 44.20 -8.64 39.83
N ASN A 1153 43.74 -9.88 39.67
CA ASN A 1153 43.14 -10.36 38.41
C ASN A 1153 41.85 -9.61 38.07
N THR A 1154 41.03 -9.26 39.06
CA THR A 1154 39.78 -8.50 38.86
C THR A 1154 40.08 -7.04 38.50
N ALA A 1155 41.08 -6.42 39.14
CA ALA A 1155 41.52 -5.08 38.81
C ALA A 1155 42.22 -5.02 37.44
N GLU A 1156 42.94 -6.07 37.05
CA GLU A 1156 43.52 -6.21 35.72
C GLU A 1156 42.43 -6.39 34.65
N PHE A 1157 41.42 -7.23 34.90
CA PHE A 1157 40.27 -7.37 34.02
C PHE A 1157 39.50 -6.06 33.86
N ALA A 1158 39.28 -5.30 34.94
CA ALA A 1158 38.66 -3.98 34.88
C ALA A 1158 39.49 -2.99 34.05
N ARG A 1159 40.82 -2.96 34.24
CA ARG A 1159 41.75 -2.15 33.44
C ARG A 1159 41.77 -2.58 31.97
N TRP A 1160 41.75 -3.87 31.68
CA TRP A 1160 41.68 -4.42 30.33
C TRP A 1160 40.39 -4.01 29.62
N LEU A 1161 39.25 -4.09 30.31
CA LEU A 1161 37.94 -3.73 29.76
C LEU A 1161 37.86 -2.23 29.43
N LEU A 1162 38.50 -1.38 30.25
CA LEU A 1162 38.67 0.05 29.94
C LEU A 1162 39.57 0.28 28.73
N LYS A 1163 40.72 -0.43 28.63
CA LYS A 1163 41.60 -0.35 27.45
C LYS A 1163 40.90 -0.78 26.16
N ILE A 1164 39.99 -1.76 26.21
CA ILE A 1164 39.13 -2.12 25.05
C ILE A 1164 38.27 -0.93 24.68
N GLY A 1165 37.55 -0.38 25.65
CA GLY A 1165 36.61 0.72 25.41
C GLY A 1165 37.29 2.00 24.90
N ASP A 1166 38.54 2.25 25.29
CA ASP A 1166 39.35 3.36 24.81
C ASP A 1166 40.01 3.09 23.44
N GLY A 1167 39.94 1.85 22.93
CA GLY A 1167 40.57 1.45 21.67
C GLY A 1167 42.10 1.43 21.72
N VAL A 1168 42.69 1.20 22.90
CA VAL A 1168 44.15 1.26 23.17
C VAL A 1168 44.74 -0.15 23.39
N LEU A 1169 44.10 -1.17 22.83
CA LEU A 1169 44.50 -2.58 22.98
C LEU A 1169 45.26 -3.12 21.78
#